data_AF-A0A090LNU5-F1
#
_entry.id   AF-A0A090LNU5-F1
#
_cell.length_a   1.000
_cell.length_b   1.000
_cell.length_c   1.000
_cell.angle_alpha   90.00
_cell.angle_beta   90.00
_cell.angle_gamma   90.00
#
_symmetry.space_group_name_H-M   'P 1'
#
loop_
_entity.id
_entity.type
_entity.pdbx_description
1 polymer ?
#
loop_
_entity_poly.entity_id
_entity_poly.type
_entity_poly.pdbx_seq_one_letter_code
_entity_poly.pdbx_strand_id
1 'polypeptide(L)'
;MKISLIIFLKLFLLLYISLSIYGTRFEYNNNEWDNDSEDQKIDGNILHNMFHDSNTILSLELDIFKDIIYNFINATESVKNGDDDSIFKILDLLQPIKNLDISPNCVADIFYYGYITTQYARMVNEKKTCNDCNCKANVSKYFDEYEWIFDVVDAMGKVPSAVMSGNNLWIGSWHTCRKIDVIKNQNQKWKGQYCKLQFQPYNRNNPLTQMATSEIPDPTLTCIKEKNLTEPPKWSKWDNECFTMLPLLNFGICVPDTCTEYDIKSILKFFYEKIESLSGSKLICNVNVTCSSEKAENSIIFDRTSMYVIYFLTAIFGTIIFGTFYDIYVHQPSININGQSNIDSIFIHILLAFSIYSNGKYVLAKNKITDQIDCLHGARVLSMMWIILGHTYWYICTSLTADNVLQTLKNFPKIFHNQIIIQAPLAVDSFFLLSGMLTSYLFFKKVMAPKLDNDGNIIMKHSINVKKISFWVIFYLRRYIRLTPVYIVVIILNITVFTHLSNGPFWRPIELNYCRKSWWTNLIYMNNFLLQDVEQCMGWSWYLANDFQLYIISPIYMLLLNYNEKIGIIGCCGTIIISSIYRLIITLIKGYPPGPILTTKLQIVRLIDEFWTNVYVKPYARCGPYMIGIMVGYFLYKYKLKYTMPKWKLYLLWSISTIMGFYSVFGMYPYSSTGEITKFHLIFYTLFGGPMFSLSLGWVIFACSTGNGGLVKKILGWKAFVPLSKLTFCTYLMHPIILQLYNFSRPHPFHFTSTFQMLTLFSVAATASYFVAFFIACAFEFPVTYLDKLIFEKMHPKKADVLIHNEVKNNGILLSKEDRLQTI
;
A
#
# COMPACT_ATOMS: atom_id res chain seq x y z
N MET A 1 13.72 -21.08 3.82
CA MET A 1 12.93 -22.29 4.19
C MET A 1 13.74 -23.28 5.00
N LYS A 2 14.75 -23.97 4.43
CA LYS A 2 15.66 -24.84 5.22
C LYS A 2 16.30 -24.08 6.40
N ILE A 3 16.65 -22.80 6.20
CA ILE A 3 17.24 -21.96 7.25
C ILE A 3 16.25 -21.59 8.36
N SER A 4 15.00 -21.18 8.05
CA SER A 4 13.98 -20.91 9.07
C SER A 4 13.60 -22.18 9.83
N LEU A 5 13.58 -23.33 9.16
CA LEU A 5 13.39 -24.63 9.80
C LEU A 5 14.61 -25.02 10.64
N ILE A 6 15.84 -24.75 10.19
CA ILE A 6 17.06 -24.98 10.97
C ILE A 6 17.11 -24.05 12.17
N ILE A 7 16.68 -22.78 12.05
CA ILE A 7 16.59 -21.84 13.16
C ILE A 7 15.46 -22.25 14.11
N PHE A 8 14.31 -22.68 13.60
CA PHE A 8 13.24 -23.24 14.42
C PHE A 8 13.68 -24.52 15.11
N LEU A 9 14.20 -25.51 14.39
CA LEU A 9 14.75 -26.74 14.94
C LEU A 9 15.89 -26.43 15.90
N LYS A 10 16.74 -25.42 15.67
CA LYS A 10 17.82 -25.03 16.59
C LYS A 10 17.34 -24.22 17.77
N LEU A 11 16.31 -23.37 17.65
CA LEU A 11 15.68 -22.66 18.77
C LEU A 11 14.83 -23.61 19.60
N PHE A 12 14.13 -24.54 18.97
CA PHE A 12 13.36 -25.61 19.58
C PHE A 12 14.30 -26.63 20.20
N LEU A 13 15.36 -27.07 19.49
CA LEU A 13 16.44 -27.87 20.06
C LEU A 13 17.17 -27.08 21.13
N LEU A 14 17.38 -25.76 21.08
CA LEU A 14 18.02 -25.03 22.17
C LEU A 14 17.08 -24.78 23.34
N LEU A 15 15.79 -24.55 23.15
CA LEU A 15 14.81 -24.61 24.23
C LEU A 15 14.90 -26.01 24.85
N TYR A 16 14.77 -27.05 24.06
CA TYR A 16 14.85 -28.45 24.48
C TYR A 16 16.21 -28.85 25.08
N ILE A 17 17.34 -28.33 24.58
CA ILE A 17 18.73 -28.62 24.99
C ILE A 17 19.12 -27.75 26.18
N SER A 18 18.69 -26.49 26.25
CA SER A 18 18.80 -25.68 27.48
C SER A 18 17.88 -26.21 28.58
N LEU A 19 16.87 -27.01 28.21
CA LEU A 19 16.02 -27.74 29.15
C LEU A 19 16.54 -29.16 29.47
N SER A 20 17.29 -29.81 28.57
CA SER A 20 17.78 -31.19 28.75
C SER A 20 19.26 -31.28 29.19
N ILE A 21 20.15 -30.39 28.75
CA ILE A 21 21.55 -30.33 29.23
C ILE A 21 21.63 -29.95 30.71
N TYR A 22 20.61 -29.26 31.24
CA TYR A 22 20.52 -28.98 32.67
C TYR A 22 19.84 -30.10 33.48
N GLY A 23 19.31 -31.13 32.81
CA GLY A 23 18.76 -32.34 33.43
C GLY A 23 19.75 -33.51 33.56
N THR A 24 20.82 -33.58 32.74
CA THR A 24 21.69 -34.77 32.68
C THR A 24 23.08 -34.60 33.32
N ARG A 25 23.25 -33.68 34.28
CA ARG A 25 24.51 -33.58 35.06
C ARG A 25 24.37 -33.85 36.57
N PHE A 26 23.24 -34.43 36.98
CA PHE A 26 23.01 -34.94 38.33
C PHE A 26 22.27 -36.27 38.26
N GLU A 27 22.96 -37.32 37.78
CA GLU A 27 22.75 -38.72 38.15
C GLU A 27 23.75 -39.56 37.35
N TYR A 28 24.98 -39.66 37.86
CA TYR A 28 25.84 -40.79 37.51
C TYR A 28 26.68 -41.12 38.74
N ASN A 29 26.10 -41.91 39.64
CA ASN A 29 26.87 -42.82 40.47
C ASN A 29 26.06 -44.10 40.68
N ASN A 30 26.69 -45.19 40.26
CA ASN A 30 26.40 -46.60 40.54
C ASN A 30 25.11 -47.18 39.93
N ASN A 31 25.25 -47.88 38.80
CA ASN A 31 25.30 -49.35 38.83
C ASN A 31 25.77 -49.91 37.47
N GLU A 32 26.69 -50.87 37.58
CA GLU A 32 27.09 -51.98 36.71
C GLU A 32 26.93 -51.87 35.17
N TRP A 33 28.08 -52.01 34.51
CA TRP A 33 28.23 -52.26 33.09
C TRP A 33 27.78 -53.68 32.74
N ASP A 34 26.89 -53.80 31.76
CA ASP A 34 26.94 -54.91 30.82
C ASP A 34 26.97 -54.34 29.39
N ASN A 35 27.96 -54.81 28.64
CA ASN A 35 28.16 -54.54 27.23
C ASN A 35 27.02 -55.14 26.42
N ASP A 36 26.46 -54.37 25.48
CA ASP A 36 26.54 -54.76 24.07
C ASP A 36 26.15 -53.60 23.15
N SER A 37 26.98 -53.41 22.15
CA SER A 37 26.88 -52.43 21.07
C SER A 37 25.81 -52.82 20.06
N GLU A 38 24.87 -51.92 19.72
CA GLU A 38 24.27 -51.87 18.38
C GLU A 38 23.53 -50.54 18.11
N ASP A 39 23.66 -50.09 16.86
CA ASP A 39 23.22 -48.84 16.23
C ASP A 39 21.79 -48.34 16.59
N GLN A 40 21.67 -47.16 17.19
CA GLN A 40 20.40 -46.42 17.23
C GLN A 40 20.20 -45.57 15.96
N LYS A 41 19.57 -46.17 14.96
CA LYS A 41 18.81 -45.46 13.92
C LYS A 41 17.59 -44.78 14.56
N ILE A 42 17.54 -43.45 14.48
CA ILE A 42 16.35 -42.67 14.86
C ILE A 42 15.30 -42.85 13.75
N ASP A 43 14.24 -43.59 14.06
CA ASP A 43 13.10 -43.87 13.17
C ASP A 43 12.24 -42.62 12.92
N GLY A 44 12.03 -42.28 11.65
CA GLY A 44 11.22 -41.14 11.19
C GLY A 44 9.71 -41.24 11.47
N ASN A 45 9.23 -42.33 12.09
CA ASN A 45 7.83 -42.53 12.46
C ASN A 45 7.41 -41.74 13.70
N ILE A 46 8.34 -41.37 14.59
CA ILE A 46 8.02 -40.58 15.79
C ILE A 46 7.63 -39.15 15.37
N LEU A 47 8.37 -38.55 14.44
CA LEU A 47 8.09 -37.20 13.93
C LEU A 47 6.74 -37.14 13.20
N HIS A 48 6.35 -38.21 12.49
CA HIS A 48 5.10 -38.24 11.74
C HIS A 48 3.87 -38.29 12.64
N ASN A 49 3.94 -39.05 13.75
CA ASN A 49 2.85 -39.12 14.72
C ASN A 49 2.75 -37.87 15.62
N MET A 50 3.86 -37.15 15.86
CA MET A 50 3.88 -35.93 16.68
C MET A 50 3.16 -34.72 16.03
N PHE A 51 3.07 -34.65 14.69
CA PHE A 51 2.49 -33.50 13.98
C PHE A 51 1.05 -33.71 13.50
N HIS A 52 0.44 -34.87 13.78
CA HIS A 52 -0.88 -35.22 13.21
C HIS A 52 -2.07 -34.86 14.14
N ASP A 53 -1.85 -34.63 15.43
CA ASP A 53 -2.94 -34.37 16.39
C ASP A 53 -2.82 -33.00 17.08
N SER A 54 -3.83 -32.15 16.92
CA SER A 54 -3.89 -30.82 17.55
C SER A 54 -3.94 -30.90 19.09
N ASN A 55 -4.50 -31.99 19.63
CA ASN A 55 -4.52 -32.28 21.06
C ASN A 55 -3.15 -32.73 21.57
N THR A 56 -2.34 -33.42 20.76
CA THR A 56 -0.96 -33.76 21.15
C THR A 56 -0.03 -32.57 21.12
N ILE A 57 -0.28 -31.55 20.28
CA ILE A 57 0.50 -30.30 20.31
C ILE A 57 0.17 -29.53 21.60
N LEU A 58 -1.11 -29.42 21.98
CA LEU A 58 -1.50 -28.80 23.24
C LEU A 58 -0.98 -29.58 24.46
N SER A 59 -0.98 -30.91 24.41
CA SER A 59 -0.42 -31.75 25.49
C SER A 59 1.10 -31.69 25.53
N LEU A 60 1.78 -31.64 24.38
CA LEU A 60 3.24 -31.47 24.31
C LEU A 60 3.65 -30.07 24.75
N GLU A 61 2.88 -29.03 24.42
CA GLU A 61 3.06 -27.68 24.94
C GLU A 61 2.90 -27.65 26.47
N LEU A 62 1.88 -28.33 27.02
CA LEU A 62 1.66 -28.42 28.47
C LEU A 62 2.69 -29.31 29.19
N ASP A 63 3.14 -30.42 28.60
CA ASP A 63 4.14 -31.31 29.18
C ASP A 63 5.57 -30.75 29.06
N ILE A 64 5.90 -30.04 27.97
CA ILE A 64 7.13 -29.23 27.88
C ILE A 64 7.08 -28.11 28.92
N PHE A 65 5.95 -27.42 29.07
CA PHE A 65 5.79 -26.38 30.11
C PHE A 65 5.95 -26.97 31.51
N LYS A 66 5.40 -28.17 31.76
CA LYS A 66 5.49 -28.91 33.01
C LYS A 66 6.92 -29.39 33.30
N ASP A 67 7.70 -29.82 32.30
CA ASP A 67 9.11 -30.17 32.45
C ASP A 67 10.01 -28.92 32.65
N ILE A 68 9.73 -27.82 31.95
CA ILE A 68 10.36 -26.50 32.19
C ILE A 68 10.17 -26.07 33.64
N ILE A 69 8.93 -26.18 34.09
CA ILE A 69 8.49 -25.84 35.44
C ILE A 69 9.15 -26.76 36.47
N TYR A 70 9.18 -28.07 36.22
CA TYR A 70 9.70 -29.08 37.14
C TYR A 70 11.21 -28.91 37.38
N ASN A 71 11.97 -28.61 36.33
CA ASN A 71 13.41 -28.37 36.44
C ASN A 71 13.74 -27.02 37.09
N PHE A 72 12.87 -26.00 36.94
CA PHE A 72 13.02 -24.73 37.65
C PHE A 72 12.62 -24.84 39.14
N ILE A 73 11.68 -25.72 39.48
CA ILE A 73 11.32 -26.08 40.85
C ILE A 73 12.53 -26.68 41.57
N ASN A 74 13.22 -27.65 40.97
CA ASN A 74 14.43 -28.23 41.58
C ASN A 74 15.54 -27.19 41.81
N ALA A 75 15.72 -26.24 40.89
CA ALA A 75 16.67 -25.15 41.06
C ALA A 75 16.29 -24.16 42.19
N THR A 76 14.99 -24.01 42.49
CA THR A 76 14.49 -23.12 43.54
C THR A 76 14.31 -23.82 44.90
N GLU A 77 14.16 -25.14 44.92
CA GLU A 77 14.15 -25.97 46.13
C GLU A 77 15.52 -25.93 46.83
N SER A 78 16.61 -25.95 46.07
CA SER A 78 17.97 -25.79 46.59
C SER A 78 18.24 -24.39 47.19
N VAL A 79 17.63 -23.34 46.62
CA VAL A 79 17.70 -21.97 47.16
C VAL A 79 16.95 -21.83 48.48
N LYS A 80 15.88 -22.60 48.67
CA LYS A 80 15.07 -22.59 49.90
C LYS A 80 15.71 -23.41 51.04
N ASN A 81 16.58 -24.35 50.70
CA ASN A 81 17.34 -25.17 51.65
C ASN A 81 18.67 -24.52 52.10
N GLY A 82 18.96 -23.29 51.65
CA GLY A 82 20.19 -22.58 52.03
C GLY A 82 21.45 -23.15 51.37
N ASP A 83 21.32 -23.78 50.20
CA ASP A 83 22.46 -24.31 49.47
C ASP A 83 23.12 -23.18 48.66
N ASP A 84 24.20 -22.62 49.21
CA ASP A 84 24.96 -21.50 48.63
C ASP A 84 25.37 -21.79 47.17
N ASP A 85 25.69 -23.05 46.84
CA ASP A 85 26.07 -23.49 45.48
C ASP A 85 24.98 -23.28 44.42
N SER A 86 23.71 -23.34 44.82
CA SER A 86 22.57 -23.18 43.91
C SER A 86 22.24 -21.70 43.67
N ILE A 87 22.45 -20.86 44.69
CA ILE A 87 22.40 -19.39 44.59
C ILE A 87 23.56 -18.87 43.74
N PHE A 88 24.78 -19.40 43.94
CA PHE A 88 25.94 -19.09 43.10
C PHE A 88 25.77 -19.55 41.65
N LYS A 89 25.13 -20.70 41.39
CA LYS A 89 24.78 -21.15 40.03
C LYS A 89 23.76 -20.24 39.33
N ILE A 90 22.75 -19.75 40.04
CA ILE A 90 21.80 -18.75 39.51
C ILE A 90 22.53 -17.43 39.27
N LEU A 91 23.38 -16.98 40.20
CA LEU A 91 24.21 -15.79 40.03
C LEU A 91 25.20 -15.90 38.86
N ASP A 92 25.78 -17.08 38.61
CA ASP A 92 26.62 -17.38 37.44
C ASP A 92 25.81 -17.43 36.14
N LEU A 93 24.55 -17.88 36.19
CA LEU A 93 23.61 -17.81 35.07
C LEU A 93 23.23 -16.36 34.73
N LEU A 94 23.23 -15.49 35.74
CA LEU A 94 22.89 -14.06 35.65
C LEU A 94 24.11 -13.17 35.37
N GLN A 95 25.32 -13.65 35.60
CA GLN A 95 26.57 -12.91 35.39
C GLN A 95 26.73 -12.36 33.96
N PRO A 96 26.35 -13.09 32.89
CA PRO A 96 26.35 -12.57 31.52
C PRO A 96 25.27 -11.52 31.28
N ILE A 97 24.13 -11.62 31.97
CA ILE A 97 22.99 -10.68 31.86
C ILE A 97 23.32 -9.36 32.55
N LYS A 98 24.11 -9.39 33.63
CA LYS A 98 24.62 -8.20 34.32
C LYS A 98 25.46 -7.29 33.43
N ASN A 99 26.08 -7.86 32.38
CA ASN A 99 26.88 -7.10 31.40
C ASN A 99 26.04 -6.52 30.24
N LEU A 100 24.72 -6.78 30.21
CA LEU A 100 23.82 -6.19 29.22
C LEU A 100 23.24 -4.89 29.79
N ASP A 101 23.38 -3.79 29.04
CA ASP A 101 22.72 -2.51 29.34
C ASP A 101 21.19 -2.66 29.15
N ILE A 102 20.50 -3.22 30.15
CA ILE A 102 19.04 -3.38 30.16
C ILE A 102 18.46 -2.57 31.31
N SER A 103 17.32 -1.91 31.06
CA SER A 103 16.56 -1.20 32.10
C SER A 103 16.29 -2.09 33.33
N PRO A 104 16.67 -1.65 34.55
CA PRO A 104 16.42 -2.41 35.79
C PRO A 104 14.95 -2.74 36.02
N ASN A 105 14.05 -1.85 35.57
CA ASN A 105 12.60 -2.07 35.68
C ASN A 105 12.13 -3.19 34.75
N CYS A 106 12.63 -3.24 33.51
CA CYS A 106 12.34 -4.32 32.57
C CYS A 106 12.80 -5.67 33.12
N VAL A 107 14.01 -5.71 33.68
CA VAL A 107 14.60 -6.89 34.29
C VAL A 107 13.77 -7.36 35.50
N ALA A 108 13.44 -6.45 36.42
CA ALA A 108 12.60 -6.75 37.58
C ALA A 108 11.22 -7.31 37.18
N ASP A 109 10.62 -6.76 36.15
CA ASP A 109 9.30 -7.16 35.66
C ASP A 109 9.29 -8.53 34.99
N ILE A 110 10.34 -8.83 34.22
CA ILE A 110 10.57 -10.16 33.64
C ILE A 110 10.83 -11.19 34.74
N PHE A 111 11.64 -10.85 35.76
CA PHE A 111 11.88 -11.74 36.90
C PHE A 111 10.63 -11.99 37.73
N TYR A 112 9.81 -10.96 37.94
CA TYR A 112 8.53 -11.11 38.63
C TYR A 112 7.62 -12.09 37.92
N TYR A 113 7.51 -11.97 36.58
CA TYR A 113 6.74 -12.93 35.78
C TYR A 113 7.29 -14.37 35.92
N GLY A 114 8.63 -14.54 35.86
CA GLY A 114 9.27 -15.83 36.08
C GLY A 114 8.99 -16.41 37.48
N TYR A 115 9.11 -15.59 38.53
CA TYR A 115 8.82 -15.99 39.91
C TYR A 115 7.36 -16.39 40.12
N ILE A 116 6.41 -15.64 39.56
CA ILE A 116 4.99 -15.98 39.68
C ILE A 116 4.67 -17.27 38.90
N THR A 117 5.30 -17.49 37.75
CA THR A 117 5.18 -18.75 36.99
C THR A 117 5.67 -19.96 37.80
N THR A 118 6.78 -19.82 38.53
CA THR A 118 7.30 -20.91 39.37
C THR A 118 6.44 -21.16 40.61
N GLN A 119 5.85 -20.10 41.17
CA GLN A 119 4.90 -20.23 42.27
C GLN A 119 3.58 -20.89 41.84
N TYR A 120 3.05 -20.54 40.67
CA TYR A 120 1.88 -21.19 40.09
C TYR A 120 2.12 -22.70 39.90
N ALA A 121 3.25 -23.03 39.28
CA ALA A 121 3.72 -24.38 39.08
C ALA A 121 3.78 -25.22 40.37
N ARG A 122 4.35 -24.64 41.43
CA ARG A 122 4.41 -25.26 42.76
C ARG A 122 3.01 -25.56 43.29
N MET A 123 2.08 -24.62 43.16
CA MET A 123 0.68 -24.78 43.61
C MET A 123 -0.06 -25.88 42.85
N VAL A 124 0.24 -26.09 41.56
CA VAL A 124 -0.30 -27.22 40.79
C VAL A 124 0.14 -28.55 41.38
N ASN A 125 1.39 -28.65 41.87
CA ASN A 125 1.87 -29.85 42.52
C ASN A 125 1.25 -30.05 43.91
N GLU A 126 1.14 -28.97 44.70
CA GLU A 126 0.48 -28.98 46.01
C GLU A 126 -1.02 -29.32 45.92
N LYS A 127 -1.70 -28.96 44.82
CA LYS A 127 -3.09 -29.39 44.55
C LYS A 127 -3.25 -30.91 44.54
N LYS A 128 -2.26 -31.65 44.03
CA LYS A 128 -2.31 -33.12 43.94
C LYS A 128 -2.25 -33.80 45.32
N THR A 129 -1.68 -33.12 46.31
CA THR A 129 -1.52 -33.62 47.68
C THR A 129 -2.57 -33.06 48.65
N CYS A 130 -3.54 -32.29 48.15
CA CYS A 130 -4.49 -31.50 48.92
C CYS A 130 -5.82 -32.26 49.17
N ASN A 131 -6.05 -32.70 50.40
CA ASN A 131 -7.22 -33.52 50.78
C ASN A 131 -8.41 -32.70 51.36
N ASP A 132 -8.16 -31.52 51.93
CA ASP A 132 -9.19 -30.73 52.65
C ASP A 132 -9.85 -29.61 51.82
N CYS A 133 -11.10 -29.29 52.13
CA CYS A 133 -11.88 -28.25 51.44
C CYS A 133 -11.26 -26.84 51.51
N ASN A 134 -10.65 -26.47 52.65
CA ASN A 134 -9.98 -25.16 52.80
C ASN A 134 -8.73 -25.06 51.92
N CYS A 135 -7.96 -26.15 51.83
CA CYS A 135 -6.79 -26.22 50.97
C CYS A 135 -7.20 -26.12 49.49
N LYS A 136 -8.26 -26.81 49.06
CA LYS A 136 -8.82 -26.70 47.69
C LYS A 136 -9.32 -25.30 47.38
N ALA A 137 -9.99 -24.64 48.32
CA ALA A 137 -10.50 -23.27 48.14
C ALA A 137 -9.37 -22.24 48.01
N ASN A 138 -8.33 -22.33 48.84
CA ASN A 138 -7.16 -21.45 48.75
C ASN A 138 -6.41 -21.65 47.44
N VAL A 139 -6.18 -22.89 47.02
CA VAL A 139 -5.51 -23.21 45.75
C VAL A 139 -6.33 -22.70 44.56
N SER A 140 -7.67 -22.81 44.59
CA SER A 140 -8.54 -22.25 43.56
C SER A 140 -8.40 -20.73 43.45
N LYS A 141 -8.43 -20.02 44.59
CA LYS A 141 -8.27 -18.56 44.63
C LYS A 141 -6.93 -18.10 44.04
N TYR A 142 -5.85 -18.83 44.30
CA TYR A 142 -4.53 -18.55 43.72
C TYR A 142 -4.48 -18.82 42.21
N PHE A 143 -5.17 -19.85 41.72
CA PHE A 143 -5.26 -20.06 40.27
C PHE A 143 -6.00 -18.92 39.57
N ASP A 144 -7.09 -18.44 40.16
CA ASP A 144 -7.83 -17.30 39.62
C ASP A 144 -6.98 -16.02 39.63
N GLU A 145 -6.12 -15.83 40.65
CA GLU A 145 -5.22 -14.66 40.76
C GLU A 145 -4.05 -14.68 39.76
N TYR A 146 -3.60 -15.88 39.36
CA TYR A 146 -2.42 -16.08 38.51
C TYR A 146 -2.75 -16.57 37.10
N GLU A 147 -4.03 -16.63 36.72
CA GLU A 147 -4.49 -17.07 35.39
C GLU A 147 -3.86 -16.26 34.24
N TRP A 148 -3.59 -14.96 34.49
CA TRP A 148 -3.00 -14.04 33.52
C TRP A 148 -1.63 -14.47 32.99
N ILE A 149 -0.91 -15.39 33.66
CA ILE A 149 0.33 -15.98 33.15
C ILE A 149 0.08 -16.69 31.82
N PHE A 150 -1.04 -17.40 31.71
CA PHE A 150 -1.42 -18.08 30.47
C PHE A 150 -1.81 -17.08 29.39
N ASP A 151 -2.41 -15.94 29.75
CA ASP A 151 -2.69 -14.88 28.78
C ASP A 151 -1.40 -14.31 28.16
N VAL A 152 -0.30 -14.21 28.94
CA VAL A 152 1.01 -13.78 28.41
C VAL A 152 1.50 -14.78 27.37
N VAL A 153 1.50 -16.07 27.70
CA VAL A 153 1.97 -17.14 26.80
C VAL A 153 1.07 -17.28 25.58
N ASP A 154 -0.26 -17.25 25.76
CA ASP A 154 -1.23 -17.35 24.68
C ASP A 154 -1.13 -16.16 23.71
N ALA A 155 -0.75 -15.00 24.22
CA ALA A 155 -0.52 -13.82 23.41
C ALA A 155 0.76 -13.88 22.56
N MET A 156 1.73 -14.73 22.88
CA MET A 156 2.97 -14.87 22.11
C MET A 156 2.75 -15.57 20.77
N GLY A 157 3.67 -15.36 19.84
CA GLY A 157 3.69 -16.00 18.54
C GLY A 157 3.79 -17.52 18.64
N LYS A 158 2.83 -18.23 18.05
CA LYS A 158 2.87 -19.69 17.86
C LYS A 158 3.35 -20.03 16.46
N VAL A 159 3.90 -21.23 16.29
CA VAL A 159 4.31 -21.74 14.98
C VAL A 159 3.05 -22.01 14.14
N PRO A 160 2.82 -21.29 13.04
CA PRO A 160 1.67 -21.51 12.20
C PRO A 160 1.92 -22.69 11.26
N SER A 161 0.85 -23.22 10.69
CA SER A 161 0.96 -24.19 9.61
C SER A 161 1.62 -23.56 8.37
N ALA A 162 2.10 -24.42 7.47
CA ALA A 162 2.68 -24.02 6.18
C ALA A 162 4.00 -23.20 6.26
N VAL A 163 4.82 -23.40 7.31
CA VAL A 163 6.20 -22.86 7.38
C VAL A 163 7.02 -23.28 6.14
N MET A 164 6.85 -24.53 5.70
CA MET A 164 7.46 -25.05 4.48
C MET A 164 6.90 -24.41 3.19
N SER A 165 5.72 -23.80 3.24
CA SER A 165 5.17 -23.06 2.10
C SER A 165 5.57 -21.59 2.11
N GLY A 166 6.39 -21.16 3.09
CA GLY A 166 6.89 -19.80 3.23
C GLY A 166 6.19 -18.97 4.30
N ASN A 167 5.36 -19.56 5.16
CA ASN A 167 4.73 -18.84 6.26
C ASN A 167 5.75 -18.50 7.36
N ASN A 168 6.10 -17.22 7.44
CA ASN A 168 7.06 -16.66 8.38
C ASN A 168 6.41 -15.66 9.36
N LEU A 169 5.07 -15.67 9.49
CA LEU A 169 4.31 -14.70 10.30
C LEU A 169 3.77 -15.36 11.58
N TRP A 170 4.57 -15.31 12.64
CA TRP A 170 4.27 -15.89 13.95
C TRP A 170 3.87 -14.77 14.90
N ILE A 171 2.73 -14.15 14.61
CA ILE A 171 2.34 -12.83 15.15
C ILE A 171 1.76 -12.94 16.58
N GLY A 172 1.16 -14.07 16.96
CA GLY A 172 0.48 -14.19 18.25
C GLY A 172 -0.78 -13.32 18.35
N SER A 173 -1.32 -13.18 19.56
CA SER A 173 -2.51 -12.36 19.81
C SER A 173 -2.14 -10.97 20.34
N TRP A 174 -2.21 -9.99 19.45
CA TRP A 174 -1.99 -8.58 19.77
C TRP A 174 -2.97 -8.05 20.84
N HIS A 175 -4.25 -8.44 20.74
CA HIS A 175 -5.29 -7.97 21.66
C HIS A 175 -5.15 -8.60 23.05
N THR A 176 -4.83 -9.89 23.13
CA THR A 176 -4.66 -10.60 24.41
C THR A 176 -3.52 -9.97 25.20
N CYS A 177 -2.34 -9.75 24.59
CA CYS A 177 -1.20 -9.16 25.27
C CYS A 177 -1.55 -7.82 25.92
N ARG A 178 -2.25 -6.95 25.18
CA ARG A 178 -2.56 -5.59 25.64
C ARG A 178 -3.67 -5.52 26.69
N LYS A 179 -4.46 -6.57 26.85
CA LYS A 179 -5.53 -6.62 27.85
C LYS A 179 -4.99 -6.88 29.26
N ILE A 180 -3.76 -7.37 29.38
CA ILE A 180 -3.16 -7.77 30.65
C ILE A 180 -2.75 -6.52 31.44
N ASP A 181 -3.41 -6.30 32.58
CA ASP A 181 -3.10 -5.25 33.56
C ASP A 181 -3.22 -5.85 34.96
N VAL A 182 -2.08 -6.07 35.62
CA VAL A 182 -1.99 -6.77 36.90
C VAL A 182 -1.29 -5.91 37.93
N ILE A 183 -1.86 -5.81 39.13
CA ILE A 183 -1.26 -5.07 40.24
C ILE A 183 -0.30 -6.00 40.97
N LYS A 184 0.99 -5.67 41.00
CA LYS A 184 2.01 -6.48 41.69
C LYS A 184 2.06 -6.21 43.18
N ASN A 185 2.03 -4.93 43.53
CA ASN A 185 2.12 -4.38 44.89
C ASN A 185 1.40 -3.02 44.92
N GLN A 186 1.17 -2.45 46.11
CA GLN A 186 0.28 -1.29 46.38
C GLN A 186 0.43 -0.04 45.47
N ASN A 187 1.43 0.05 44.58
CA ASN A 187 1.52 1.07 43.51
C ASN A 187 2.23 0.63 42.20
N GLN A 188 2.61 -0.65 42.03
CA GLN A 188 3.33 -1.13 40.83
C GLN A 188 2.43 -2.04 39.99
N LYS A 189 2.32 -1.72 38.69
CA LYS A 189 1.50 -2.47 37.73
C LYS A 189 2.37 -3.18 36.71
N TRP A 190 2.02 -4.42 36.38
CA TRP A 190 2.49 -5.14 35.21
C TRP A 190 1.48 -4.90 34.08
N LYS A 191 1.87 -4.24 32.99
CA LYS A 191 1.03 -4.13 31.81
C LYS A 191 1.67 -4.80 30.63
N GLY A 192 0.89 -5.54 29.86
CA GLY A 192 1.37 -6.20 28.65
C GLY A 192 1.59 -5.20 27.50
N GLN A 193 2.78 -5.25 26.92
CA GLN A 193 3.19 -4.54 25.72
C GLN A 193 3.52 -5.54 24.61
N TYR A 194 2.87 -5.37 23.47
CA TYR A 194 3.11 -6.20 22.30
C TYR A 194 4.33 -5.68 21.52
N CYS A 195 5.29 -6.57 21.26
CA CYS A 195 6.47 -6.28 20.46
C CYS A 195 6.58 -7.26 19.29
N LYS A 196 6.76 -6.72 18.09
CA LYS A 196 7.04 -7.48 16.87
C LYS A 196 8.52 -7.48 16.58
N LEU A 197 9.08 -8.67 16.42
CA LEU A 197 10.46 -8.94 16.05
C LEU A 197 10.52 -9.31 14.57
N GLN A 198 11.40 -8.67 13.82
CA GLN A 198 11.63 -8.97 12.40
C GLN A 198 13.09 -9.39 12.20
N PHE A 199 13.31 -10.68 11.96
CA PHE A 199 14.63 -11.25 11.72
C PHE A 199 15.04 -11.09 10.26
N GLN A 200 16.20 -10.49 10.00
CA GLN A 200 16.74 -10.27 8.66
C GLN A 200 17.95 -11.20 8.41
N PRO A 201 17.95 -12.00 7.33
CA PRO A 201 19.10 -12.83 6.99
C PRO A 201 20.19 -12.02 6.28
N TYR A 202 21.43 -12.51 6.30
CA TYR A 202 22.45 -12.05 5.36
C TYR A 202 22.06 -12.36 3.91
N ASN A 203 22.40 -11.51 2.96
CA ASN A 203 22.05 -11.70 1.55
C ASN A 203 22.66 -12.96 0.92
N ARG A 204 23.83 -13.41 1.39
CA ARG A 204 24.38 -14.73 1.00
C ARG A 204 23.43 -15.90 1.31
N ASN A 205 22.59 -15.74 2.33
CA ASN A 205 21.64 -16.72 2.84
C ASN A 205 20.19 -16.41 2.41
N ASN A 206 20.04 -15.65 1.32
CA ASN A 206 18.73 -15.20 0.87
C ASN A 206 17.80 -16.36 0.50
N PRO A 207 16.55 -16.40 0.98
CA PRO A 207 15.60 -17.44 0.59
C PRO A 207 15.25 -17.45 -0.91
N LEU A 208 15.40 -16.34 -1.64
CA LEU A 208 15.11 -16.23 -3.06
C LEU A 208 16.20 -16.84 -3.96
N THR A 209 17.46 -16.89 -3.54
CA THR A 209 18.54 -17.47 -4.35
C THR A 209 18.41 -18.99 -4.43
N GLN A 210 18.03 -19.64 -3.33
CA GLN A 210 17.78 -21.09 -3.27
C GLN A 210 16.52 -21.54 -4.04
N MET A 211 15.56 -20.64 -4.28
CA MET A 211 14.35 -20.96 -5.04
C MET A 211 14.50 -20.73 -6.55
N ALA A 212 15.59 -20.08 -6.97
CA ALA A 212 15.85 -19.76 -8.36
C ALA A 212 16.63 -20.85 -9.10
N THR A 213 17.32 -21.72 -8.37
CA THR A 213 17.97 -22.90 -8.92
C THR A 213 16.94 -24.01 -9.11
N SER A 214 15.97 -23.79 -10.00
CA SER A 214 15.08 -24.85 -10.50
C SER A 214 15.63 -25.52 -11.76
N GLU A 215 16.68 -24.97 -12.37
CA GLU A 215 17.61 -25.79 -13.12
C GLU A 215 18.50 -26.44 -12.06
N ILE A 216 18.34 -27.75 -11.85
CA ILE A 216 19.36 -28.56 -11.19
C ILE A 216 20.54 -28.51 -12.16
N PRO A 217 21.61 -27.73 -11.90
CA PRO A 217 22.81 -27.94 -12.67
C PRO A 217 23.26 -29.34 -12.27
N ASP A 218 23.66 -30.16 -13.24
CA ASP A 218 24.33 -31.43 -12.95
C ASP A 218 25.34 -31.18 -11.81
N PRO A 219 25.23 -31.84 -10.64
CA PRO A 219 26.03 -31.51 -9.46
C PRO A 219 27.53 -31.65 -9.74
N THR A 220 27.88 -32.44 -10.76
CA THR A 220 29.23 -32.59 -11.32
C THR A 220 29.71 -31.36 -12.08
N LEU A 221 28.83 -30.62 -12.78
CA LEU A 221 29.19 -29.42 -13.55
C LEU A 221 29.42 -28.19 -12.66
N THR A 222 28.75 -28.12 -11.50
CA THR A 222 28.88 -27.02 -10.53
C THR A 222 30.21 -27.09 -9.78
N CYS A 223 30.65 -28.28 -9.36
CA CYS A 223 31.97 -28.45 -8.76
C CYS A 223 33.14 -28.15 -9.73
N ILE A 224 32.95 -28.30 -11.04
CA ILE A 224 33.98 -27.99 -12.04
C ILE A 224 34.04 -26.48 -12.34
N LYS A 225 32.88 -25.79 -12.34
CA LYS A 225 32.84 -24.32 -12.57
C LYS A 225 33.37 -23.51 -11.40
N GLU A 226 33.17 -23.95 -10.15
CA GLU A 226 33.69 -23.23 -8.97
C GLU A 226 35.22 -23.16 -8.93
N LYS A 227 35.93 -24.14 -9.52
CA LYS A 227 37.40 -24.11 -9.58
C LYS A 227 37.99 -23.15 -10.63
N ASN A 228 37.19 -22.69 -11.60
CA ASN A 228 37.67 -21.89 -12.76
C ASN A 228 37.09 -20.48 -12.84
N LEU A 229 36.40 -19.99 -11.80
CA LEU A 229 35.92 -18.60 -11.73
C LEU A 229 36.96 -17.73 -11.00
N THR A 230 37.80 -17.03 -11.75
CA THR A 230 38.70 -15.97 -11.24
C THR A 230 37.97 -14.66 -10.93
N GLU A 231 36.67 -14.55 -11.24
CA GLU A 231 35.83 -13.45 -10.80
C GLU A 231 34.61 -13.99 -10.03
N PRO A 232 34.37 -13.53 -8.79
CA PRO A 232 33.14 -13.88 -8.10
C PRO A 232 31.95 -13.32 -8.87
N PRO A 233 30.80 -14.03 -8.92
CA PRO A 233 29.62 -13.52 -9.61
C PRO A 233 29.23 -12.15 -9.04
N LYS A 234 28.71 -11.24 -9.88
CA LYS A 234 28.36 -9.83 -9.55
C LYS A 234 27.57 -9.61 -8.24
N TRP A 235 27.03 -10.67 -7.65
CA TRP A 235 26.30 -10.69 -6.37
C TRP A 235 27.20 -10.63 -5.12
N SER A 236 28.50 -10.92 -5.24
CA SER A 236 29.43 -11.01 -4.11
C SER A 236 29.60 -9.71 -3.32
N LYS A 237 29.33 -8.56 -3.95
CA LYS A 237 29.45 -7.25 -3.29
C LYS A 237 28.44 -7.06 -2.16
N TRP A 238 27.29 -7.74 -2.20
CA TRP A 238 26.19 -7.55 -1.25
C TRP A 238 26.03 -8.70 -0.25
N ASP A 239 26.92 -9.69 -0.25
CA ASP A 239 26.76 -10.91 0.55
C ASP A 239 26.73 -10.67 2.06
N ASN A 240 27.42 -9.61 2.51
CA ASN A 240 27.49 -9.18 3.90
C ASN A 240 26.41 -8.15 4.29
N GLU A 241 25.58 -7.71 3.34
CA GLU A 241 24.47 -6.81 3.63
C GLU A 241 23.22 -7.58 4.10
N CYS A 242 22.39 -6.93 4.90
CA CYS A 242 21.13 -7.52 5.36
C CYS A 242 20.13 -7.55 4.20
N PHE A 243 19.50 -8.70 4.01
CA PHE A 243 18.41 -8.81 3.06
C PHE A 243 17.08 -8.35 3.69
N THR A 244 16.46 -7.33 3.09
CA THR A 244 15.31 -6.62 3.66
C THR A 244 13.97 -6.94 2.99
N MET A 245 13.96 -7.52 1.78
CA MET A 245 12.73 -7.70 0.99
C MET A 245 11.80 -8.78 1.56
N LEU A 246 12.31 -9.89 2.09
CA LEU A 246 11.50 -10.91 2.77
C LEU A 246 12.16 -11.23 4.10
N PRO A 247 11.52 -10.91 5.24
CA PRO A 247 12.07 -11.27 6.54
C PRO A 247 12.17 -12.77 6.68
N LEU A 248 13.16 -13.23 7.44
CA LEU A 248 13.34 -14.64 7.72
C LEU A 248 12.24 -15.17 8.65
N LEU A 249 11.83 -14.34 9.62
CA LEU A 249 10.79 -14.61 10.59
C LEU A 249 10.25 -13.28 11.14
N ASN A 250 8.92 -13.18 11.26
CA ASN A 250 8.26 -12.15 12.06
C ASN A 250 7.66 -12.84 13.29
N PHE A 251 8.12 -12.49 14.49
CA PHE A 251 7.69 -13.09 15.74
C PHE A 251 7.07 -12.04 16.66
N GLY A 252 5.86 -12.27 17.15
CA GLY A 252 5.21 -11.42 18.16
C GLY A 252 5.51 -11.94 19.56
N ILE A 253 5.91 -11.05 20.46
CA ILE A 253 6.09 -11.35 21.88
C ILE A 253 5.26 -10.41 22.73
N CYS A 254 4.81 -10.90 23.88
CA CYS A 254 4.23 -10.10 24.93
C CYS A 254 5.27 -9.88 26.04
N VAL A 255 5.57 -8.62 26.34
CA VAL A 255 6.57 -8.22 27.34
C VAL A 255 5.97 -7.15 28.26
N PRO A 256 6.52 -6.90 29.44
CA PRO A 256 6.04 -5.80 30.29
C PRO A 256 6.31 -4.43 29.65
N ASP A 257 5.42 -3.47 29.90
CA ASP A 257 5.48 -2.08 29.42
C ASP A 257 6.71 -1.28 29.91
N THR A 258 7.39 -1.80 30.94
CA THR A 258 8.67 -1.29 31.43
C THR A 258 9.85 -1.54 30.46
N CYS A 259 9.71 -2.45 29.50
CA CYS A 259 10.76 -2.81 28.54
C CYS A 259 10.75 -1.91 27.31
N THR A 260 11.93 -1.40 26.95
CA THR A 260 12.12 -0.62 25.73
C THR A 260 12.46 -1.52 24.53
N GLU A 261 12.33 -0.98 23.32
CA GLU A 261 12.76 -1.69 22.10
C GLU A 261 14.25 -2.07 22.14
N TYR A 262 15.08 -1.23 22.77
CA TYR A 262 16.51 -1.49 22.96
C TYR A 262 16.75 -2.67 23.91
N ASP A 263 16.05 -2.70 25.05
CA ASP A 263 16.14 -3.77 26.04
C ASP A 263 15.89 -5.14 25.40
N ILE A 264 14.79 -5.25 24.65
CA ILE A 264 14.40 -6.49 23.97
C ILE A 264 15.41 -6.86 22.90
N LYS A 265 15.90 -5.89 22.12
CA LYS A 265 16.92 -6.13 21.10
C LYS A 265 18.21 -6.67 21.71
N SER A 266 18.65 -6.11 22.85
CA SER A 266 19.84 -6.55 23.58
C SER A 266 19.68 -7.98 24.12
N ILE A 267 18.52 -8.30 24.70
CA ILE A 267 18.18 -9.65 25.16
C ILE A 267 18.25 -10.64 24.00
N LEU A 268 17.61 -10.33 22.87
CA LEU A 268 17.60 -11.20 21.69
C LEU A 268 18.99 -11.39 21.09
N LYS A 269 19.79 -10.32 21.05
CA LYS A 269 21.17 -10.35 20.55
C LYS A 269 22.01 -11.37 21.31
N PHE A 270 21.97 -11.32 22.63
CA PHE A 270 22.65 -12.29 23.47
C PHE A 270 22.24 -13.73 23.14
N PHE A 271 20.94 -13.99 23.00
CA PHE A 271 20.45 -15.33 22.68
C PHE A 271 20.91 -15.80 21.30
N TYR A 272 20.68 -15.03 20.24
CA TYR A 272 21.00 -15.52 18.90
C TYR A 272 22.51 -15.59 18.63
N GLU A 273 23.35 -14.72 19.20
CA GLU A 273 24.81 -14.81 19.06
C GLU A 273 25.37 -16.10 19.69
N LYS A 274 24.80 -16.51 20.83
CA LYS A 274 25.13 -17.79 21.46
C LYS A 274 24.73 -18.96 20.56
N ILE A 275 23.58 -18.88 19.90
CA ILE A 275 23.13 -19.89 18.93
C ILE A 275 24.06 -19.95 17.71
N GLU A 276 24.47 -18.80 17.18
CA GLU A 276 25.38 -18.74 16.04
C GLU A 276 26.77 -19.29 16.37
N SER A 277 27.25 -19.05 17.60
CA SER A 277 28.50 -19.61 18.12
C SER A 277 28.45 -21.13 18.22
N LEU A 278 27.36 -21.70 18.75
CA LEU A 278 27.16 -23.15 18.83
C LEU A 278 26.97 -23.79 17.46
N SER A 279 26.33 -23.08 16.53
CA SER A 279 26.01 -23.56 15.20
C SER A 279 27.17 -23.42 14.20
N GLY A 280 28.21 -22.65 14.51
CA GLY A 280 29.31 -22.33 13.59
C GLY A 280 28.87 -21.54 12.34
N SER A 281 27.66 -20.97 12.33
CA SER A 281 27.10 -20.31 11.13
C SER A 281 26.39 -19.01 11.48
N LYS A 282 26.84 -17.90 10.89
CA LYS A 282 26.18 -16.58 10.99
C LYS A 282 25.05 -16.47 9.96
N LEU A 283 23.81 -16.48 10.46
CA LEU A 283 22.58 -16.49 9.67
C LEU A 283 21.83 -15.16 9.78
N ILE A 284 21.81 -14.55 10.96
CA ILE A 284 21.05 -13.35 11.27
C ILE A 284 21.94 -12.12 11.10
N CYS A 285 21.54 -11.21 10.22
CA CYS A 285 22.25 -9.97 9.99
C CYS A 285 21.80 -8.87 10.96
N ASN A 286 20.48 -8.75 11.19
CA ASN A 286 19.90 -7.79 12.11
C ASN A 286 18.52 -8.25 12.58
N VAL A 287 18.11 -7.79 13.76
CA VAL A 287 16.75 -7.95 14.29
C VAL A 287 16.17 -6.56 14.49
N ASN A 288 15.07 -6.27 13.77
CA ASN A 288 14.32 -5.05 13.99
C ASN A 288 13.21 -5.32 15.01
N VAL A 289 13.18 -4.55 16.09
CA VAL A 289 12.19 -4.67 17.17
C VAL A 289 11.31 -3.45 17.10
N THR A 290 10.00 -3.67 16.99
CA THR A 290 9.00 -2.59 17.01
C THR A 290 7.97 -2.92 18.06
N CYS A 291 7.83 -2.05 19.04
CA CYS A 291 6.91 -2.26 20.14
C CYS A 291 5.78 -1.23 20.14
N SER A 292 4.55 -1.71 20.23
CA SER A 292 3.38 -0.84 20.32
C SER A 292 3.20 -0.38 21.76
N SER A 293 3.96 0.63 22.19
CA SER A 293 3.75 1.28 23.49
C SER A 293 2.65 2.34 23.39
N GLU A 294 1.54 2.13 24.09
CA GLU A 294 0.47 3.11 24.24
C GLU A 294 0.78 4.05 25.41
N LYS A 295 1.99 4.60 25.43
CA LYS A 295 2.33 5.68 26.37
C LYS A 295 1.41 6.86 26.06
N ALA A 296 0.88 7.52 27.09
CA ALA A 296 0.01 8.69 26.93
C ALA A 296 0.64 9.75 26.01
N GLU A 297 1.97 9.88 26.07
CA GLU A 297 2.80 10.76 25.24
C GLU A 297 2.72 10.48 23.72
N ASN A 298 2.36 9.27 23.29
CA ASN A 298 2.20 8.88 21.89
C ASN A 298 0.77 9.08 21.35
N SER A 299 -0.17 9.53 22.20
CA SER A 299 -1.54 9.79 21.77
C SER A 299 -1.65 11.10 20.99
N ILE A 300 -2.66 11.18 20.11
CA ILE A 300 -2.88 12.33 19.21
C ILE A 300 -3.01 13.67 19.95
N ILE A 301 -3.41 13.63 21.22
CA ILE A 301 -3.61 14.80 22.09
C ILE A 301 -2.28 15.50 22.41
N PHE A 302 -1.18 14.75 22.51
CA PHE A 302 0.14 15.28 22.85
C PHE A 302 0.97 15.68 21.61
N ASP A 303 0.60 15.21 20.41
CA ASP A 303 1.20 15.69 19.17
C ASP A 303 0.60 17.05 18.76
N ARG A 304 1.36 18.12 19.02
CA ARG A 304 0.99 19.50 18.67
C ARG A 304 0.61 19.65 17.19
N THR A 305 1.31 18.94 16.29
CA THR A 305 1.04 19.05 14.85
C THR A 305 -0.32 18.46 14.49
N SER A 306 -0.63 17.29 15.03
CA SER A 306 -1.93 16.66 14.87
C SER A 306 -3.07 17.47 15.49
N MET A 307 -2.86 18.09 16.65
CA MET A 307 -3.86 18.96 17.27
C MET A 307 -4.17 20.21 16.43
N TYR A 308 -3.18 20.89 15.86
CA TYR A 308 -3.43 22.01 14.95
C TYR A 308 -4.25 21.60 13.72
N VAL A 309 -3.98 20.42 13.15
CA VAL A 309 -4.75 19.88 12.03
C VAL A 309 -6.18 19.59 12.45
N ILE A 310 -6.41 19.01 13.63
CA ILE A 310 -7.77 18.77 14.15
C ILE A 310 -8.53 20.08 14.37
N TYR A 311 -7.90 21.12 14.93
CA TYR A 311 -8.53 22.43 15.05
C TYR A 311 -8.89 23.04 13.69
N PHE A 312 -8.02 22.88 12.68
CA PHE A 312 -8.31 23.31 11.32
C PHE A 312 -9.49 22.52 10.70
N LEU A 313 -9.52 21.20 10.85
CA LEU A 313 -10.61 20.36 10.32
C LEU A 313 -11.94 20.65 11.02
N THR A 314 -11.94 20.87 12.34
CA THR A 314 -13.14 21.24 13.10
C THR A 314 -13.64 22.62 12.70
N ALA A 315 -12.76 23.58 12.41
CA ALA A 315 -13.15 24.88 11.86
C ALA A 315 -13.81 24.74 10.48
N ILE A 316 -13.24 23.93 9.58
CA ILE A 316 -13.84 23.66 8.26
C ILE A 316 -15.17 22.92 8.39
N PHE A 317 -15.26 21.97 9.31
CA PHE A 317 -16.52 21.28 9.57
C PHE A 317 -17.59 22.27 10.07
N GLY A 318 -17.21 23.21 10.94
CA GLY A 318 -18.05 24.32 11.37
C GLY A 318 -18.51 25.22 10.22
N THR A 319 -17.61 25.58 9.29
CA THR A 319 -17.98 26.39 8.10
C THR A 319 -18.88 25.63 7.13
N ILE A 320 -18.70 24.32 6.96
CA ILE A 320 -19.60 23.47 6.16
C ILE A 320 -20.99 23.43 6.79
N ILE A 321 -21.08 23.20 8.10
CA ILE A 321 -22.36 23.17 8.83
C ILE A 321 -23.08 24.51 8.67
N PHE A 322 -22.40 25.61 9.01
CA PHE A 322 -22.99 26.94 8.96
C PHE A 322 -23.34 27.35 7.51
N GLY A 323 -22.47 27.05 6.54
CA GLY A 323 -22.70 27.26 5.12
C GLY A 323 -23.92 26.51 4.60
N THR A 324 -24.09 25.27 5.03
CA THR A 324 -25.24 24.44 4.66
C THR A 324 -26.53 24.95 5.28
N PHE A 325 -26.51 25.33 6.56
CA PHE A 325 -27.68 25.92 7.22
C PHE A 325 -28.10 27.23 6.55
N TYR A 326 -27.13 28.11 6.27
CA TYR A 326 -27.40 29.37 5.58
C TYR A 326 -27.97 29.14 4.17
N ASP A 327 -27.42 28.19 3.41
CA ASP A 327 -27.91 27.83 2.09
C ASP A 327 -29.37 27.35 2.13
N ILE A 328 -29.68 26.38 2.99
CA ILE A 328 -31.02 25.77 3.07
C ILE A 328 -32.08 26.73 3.60
N TYR A 329 -31.79 27.48 4.67
CA TYR A 329 -32.80 28.26 5.39
C TYR A 329 -32.91 29.72 4.93
N VAL A 330 -31.85 30.29 4.35
CA VAL A 330 -31.83 31.70 3.93
C VAL A 330 -31.73 31.81 2.42
N HIS A 331 -30.73 31.15 1.82
CA HIS A 331 -30.43 31.32 0.40
C HIS A 331 -31.48 30.69 -0.52
N GLN A 332 -31.79 29.39 -0.39
CA GLN A 332 -32.78 28.71 -1.24
C GLN A 332 -34.18 29.34 -1.16
N PRO A 333 -34.71 29.69 0.03
CA PRO A 333 -36.01 30.35 0.13
C PRO A 333 -36.00 31.74 -0.50
N SER A 334 -34.94 32.53 -0.30
CA SER A 334 -34.80 33.85 -0.91
C SER A 334 -34.84 33.80 -2.44
N ILE A 335 -34.20 32.80 -3.06
CA ILE A 335 -34.20 32.60 -4.50
C ILE A 335 -35.59 32.15 -4.99
N ASN A 336 -36.27 31.29 -4.24
CA ASN A 336 -37.61 30.83 -4.62
C ASN A 336 -38.67 31.93 -4.50
N ILE A 337 -38.51 32.87 -3.56
CA ILE A 337 -39.46 33.99 -3.35
C ILE A 337 -39.16 35.16 -4.29
N ASN A 338 -37.90 35.59 -4.41
CA ASN A 338 -37.51 36.80 -5.13
C ASN A 338 -37.03 36.54 -6.57
N GLY A 339 -36.89 35.28 -6.99
CA GLY A 339 -36.34 34.89 -8.29
C GLY A 339 -34.83 35.13 -8.47
N GLN A 340 -34.21 35.97 -7.63
CA GLN A 340 -32.78 36.31 -7.62
C GLN A 340 -32.27 36.53 -6.19
N SER A 341 -30.99 36.23 -5.95
CA SER A 341 -30.30 36.50 -4.69
C SER A 341 -29.81 37.95 -4.64
N ASN A 342 -30.23 38.71 -3.62
CA ASN A 342 -29.75 40.08 -3.33
C ASN A 342 -28.51 40.08 -2.41
N ILE A 343 -27.57 39.17 -2.67
CA ILE A 343 -26.38 39.00 -1.83
C ILE A 343 -25.18 39.58 -2.57
N ASP A 344 -24.61 40.66 -2.04
CA ASP A 344 -23.45 41.36 -2.62
C ASP A 344 -22.13 41.09 -1.86
N SER A 345 -22.19 40.39 -0.72
CA SER A 345 -20.99 40.14 0.12
C SER A 345 -20.20 38.92 -0.35
N ILE A 346 -18.93 39.14 -0.69
CA ILE A 346 -17.95 38.10 -1.04
C ILE A 346 -17.86 37.02 0.05
N PHE A 347 -17.98 37.41 1.32
CA PHE A 347 -17.94 36.47 2.45
C PHE A 347 -19.05 35.42 2.37
N ILE A 348 -20.27 35.82 1.98
CA ILE A 348 -21.41 34.90 1.85
C ILE A 348 -21.20 33.94 0.68
N HIS A 349 -20.62 34.39 -0.43
CA HIS A 349 -20.27 33.48 -1.54
C HIS A 349 -19.22 32.45 -1.14
N ILE A 350 -18.18 32.87 -0.41
CA ILE A 350 -17.18 31.92 0.13
C ILE A 350 -17.87 30.89 1.02
N LEU A 351 -18.80 31.34 1.88
CA LEU A 351 -19.53 30.50 2.82
C LEU A 351 -20.48 29.51 2.11
N LEU A 352 -21.17 29.94 1.06
CA LEU A 352 -22.01 29.09 0.20
C LEU A 352 -21.18 28.06 -0.57
N ALA A 353 -19.92 28.36 -0.90
CA ALA A 353 -19.01 27.43 -1.55
C ALA A 353 -18.79 26.13 -0.75
N PHE A 354 -18.88 26.22 0.59
CA PHE A 354 -18.73 25.09 1.51
C PHE A 354 -20.05 24.37 1.84
N SER A 355 -21.19 24.80 1.28
CA SER A 355 -22.48 24.13 1.50
C SER A 355 -22.47 22.70 0.95
N ILE A 356 -22.62 21.71 1.84
CA ILE A 356 -22.68 20.30 1.43
C ILE A 356 -23.98 19.99 0.69
N TYR A 357 -25.04 20.76 0.92
CA TYR A 357 -26.31 20.61 0.19
C TYR A 357 -26.14 20.94 -1.29
N SER A 358 -25.58 22.12 -1.60
CA SER A 358 -25.33 22.54 -2.98
C SER A 358 -24.26 21.68 -3.65
N ASN A 359 -23.15 21.39 -2.96
CA ASN A 359 -22.10 20.52 -3.47
C ASN A 359 -22.58 19.07 -3.70
N GLY A 360 -23.36 18.52 -2.77
CA GLY A 360 -23.94 17.18 -2.90
C GLY A 360 -24.94 17.09 -4.04
N LYS A 361 -25.79 18.12 -4.22
CA LYS A 361 -26.71 18.22 -5.36
C LYS A 361 -25.96 18.32 -6.68
N TYR A 362 -24.86 19.07 -6.73
CA TYR A 362 -23.98 19.14 -7.89
C TYR A 362 -23.37 17.77 -8.23
N VAL A 363 -22.90 17.01 -7.24
CA VAL A 363 -22.35 15.65 -7.46
C VAL A 363 -23.41 14.71 -8.02
N LEU A 364 -24.60 14.70 -7.42
CA LEU A 364 -25.70 13.79 -7.78
C LEU A 364 -26.45 14.22 -9.06
N ALA A 365 -26.27 15.45 -9.54
CA ALA A 365 -26.91 15.94 -10.75
C ALA A 365 -26.48 15.15 -11.98
N LYS A 366 -27.49 14.63 -12.71
CA LYS A 366 -27.33 13.76 -13.90
C LYS A 366 -27.44 14.52 -15.23
N ASN A 367 -27.16 15.82 -15.23
CA ASN A 367 -27.51 16.69 -16.35
C ASN A 367 -26.59 16.48 -17.56
N LYS A 368 -27.22 16.37 -18.74
CA LYS A 368 -26.53 16.36 -20.02
C LYS A 368 -26.33 17.80 -20.46
N ILE A 369 -25.12 18.33 -20.34
CA ILE A 369 -24.78 19.58 -21.01
C ILE A 369 -24.55 19.23 -22.49
N THR A 370 -25.29 19.89 -23.39
CA THR A 370 -25.05 19.79 -24.83
C THR A 370 -23.59 20.19 -25.13
N ASP A 371 -22.86 19.34 -25.85
CA ASP A 371 -21.41 19.42 -26.15
C ASP A 371 -20.44 18.78 -25.13
N GLN A 372 -20.93 18.00 -24.16
CA GLN A 372 -20.07 17.15 -23.33
C GLN A 372 -19.78 15.78 -23.94
N ILE A 373 -18.60 15.24 -23.64
CA ILE A 373 -18.16 13.93 -24.09
C ILE A 373 -18.60 12.88 -23.07
N ASP A 374 -19.84 12.41 -23.19
CA ASP A 374 -20.50 11.51 -22.21
C ASP A 374 -19.68 10.25 -21.87
N CYS A 375 -18.99 9.65 -22.86
CA CYS A 375 -18.24 8.41 -22.66
C CYS A 375 -17.02 8.55 -21.74
N LEU A 376 -16.60 9.79 -21.42
CA LEU A 376 -15.49 10.02 -20.49
C LEU A 376 -15.86 9.67 -19.05
N HIS A 377 -17.13 9.80 -18.68
CA HIS A 377 -17.58 9.43 -17.33
C HIS A 377 -17.33 7.95 -17.06
N GLY A 378 -17.78 7.07 -17.97
CA GLY A 378 -17.53 5.63 -17.88
C GLY A 378 -16.04 5.28 -17.97
N ALA A 379 -15.30 5.90 -18.89
CA ALA A 379 -13.87 5.64 -19.02
C ALA A 379 -13.10 5.96 -17.72
N ARG A 380 -13.35 7.13 -17.11
CA ARG A 380 -12.72 7.53 -15.84
C ARG A 380 -13.06 6.56 -14.70
N VAL A 381 -14.34 6.18 -14.55
CA VAL A 381 -14.77 5.31 -13.45
C VAL A 381 -14.23 3.90 -13.61
N LEU A 382 -14.30 3.31 -14.81
CA LEU A 382 -13.78 1.96 -15.06
C LEU A 382 -12.26 1.90 -14.90
N SER A 383 -11.52 2.89 -15.38
CA SER A 383 -10.07 2.98 -15.15
C SER A 383 -9.74 3.17 -13.66
N MET A 384 -10.53 3.97 -12.92
CA MET A 384 -10.32 4.13 -11.48
C MET A 384 -10.57 2.84 -10.70
N MET A 385 -11.67 2.12 -11.02
CA MET A 385 -11.95 0.81 -10.43
C MET A 385 -10.84 -0.21 -10.74
N TRP A 386 -10.28 -0.16 -11.96
CA TRP A 386 -9.16 -1.03 -12.33
C TRP A 386 -7.89 -0.71 -11.53
N ILE A 387 -7.59 0.58 -11.26
CA ILE A 387 -6.50 0.98 -10.37
C ILE A 387 -6.73 0.44 -8.95
N ILE A 388 -7.92 0.64 -8.38
CA ILE A 388 -8.24 0.17 -7.02
C ILE A 388 -8.09 -1.36 -6.94
N LEU A 389 -8.56 -2.08 -7.95
CA LEU A 389 -8.40 -3.53 -8.04
C LEU A 389 -6.91 -3.93 -8.03
N GLY A 390 -6.09 -3.32 -8.90
CA GLY A 390 -4.65 -3.57 -8.95
C GLY A 390 -3.95 -3.28 -7.62
N HIS A 391 -4.24 -2.13 -7.01
CA HIS A 391 -3.68 -1.73 -5.73
C HIS A 391 -4.15 -2.62 -4.56
N THR A 392 -5.36 -3.17 -4.61
CA THR A 392 -5.84 -4.12 -3.60
C THR A 392 -4.92 -5.35 -3.53
N TYR A 393 -4.53 -5.91 -4.68
CA TYR A 393 -3.56 -7.01 -4.72
C TYR A 393 -2.14 -6.55 -4.40
N TRP A 394 -1.71 -5.42 -4.96
CA TRP A 394 -0.35 -4.90 -4.77
C TRP A 394 -0.03 -4.63 -3.30
N TYR A 395 -0.89 -3.90 -2.57
CA TYR A 395 -0.63 -3.56 -1.17
C TYR A 395 -0.63 -4.79 -0.25
N ILE A 396 -1.43 -5.81 -0.52
CA ILE A 396 -1.39 -7.06 0.27
C ILE A 396 -0.07 -7.80 0.00
N CYS A 397 0.33 -7.94 -1.28
CA CYS A 397 1.59 -8.61 -1.64
C CYS A 397 2.83 -7.88 -1.08
N THR A 398 2.88 -6.54 -1.19
CA THR A 398 4.04 -5.72 -0.80
C THR A 398 4.10 -5.42 0.69
N SER A 399 2.97 -5.44 1.40
CA SER A 399 2.95 -5.25 2.86
C SER A 399 3.55 -6.43 3.63
N LEU A 400 3.77 -7.58 2.98
CA LEU A 400 4.25 -8.82 3.61
C LEU A 400 3.41 -9.24 4.82
N THR A 401 2.11 -8.92 4.78
CA THR A 401 1.14 -9.25 5.82
C THR A 401 0.42 -10.56 5.53
N ALA A 402 0.74 -11.23 4.42
CA ALA A 402 0.15 -12.50 4.03
C ALA A 402 1.02 -13.70 4.42
N ASP A 403 0.37 -14.81 4.80
CA ASP A 403 1.04 -16.03 5.28
C ASP A 403 1.47 -16.98 4.14
N ASN A 404 0.89 -16.83 2.95
CA ASN A 404 1.16 -17.64 1.76
C ASN A 404 1.65 -16.80 0.57
N VAL A 405 2.32 -15.66 0.84
CA VAL A 405 2.83 -14.72 -0.19
C VAL A 405 3.63 -15.46 -1.25
N LEU A 406 4.54 -16.34 -0.85
CA LEU A 406 5.45 -17.01 -1.77
C LEU A 406 4.71 -17.90 -2.78
N GLN A 407 3.79 -18.73 -2.28
CA GLN A 407 2.96 -19.61 -3.12
C GLN A 407 2.05 -18.77 -4.03
N THR A 408 1.51 -17.69 -3.49
CA THR A 408 0.66 -16.75 -4.24
C THR A 408 1.44 -16.11 -5.38
N LEU A 409 2.62 -15.54 -5.13
CA LEU A 409 3.43 -14.91 -6.17
C LEU A 409 3.83 -15.90 -7.30
N LYS A 410 3.98 -17.19 -6.99
CA LYS A 410 4.28 -18.23 -7.99
C LYS A 410 3.06 -18.72 -8.77
N ASN A 411 1.89 -18.82 -8.14
CA ASN A 411 0.69 -19.39 -8.77
C ASN A 411 -0.20 -18.33 -9.42
N PHE A 412 -0.23 -17.13 -8.87
CA PHE A 412 -1.07 -16.02 -9.33
C PHE A 412 -0.84 -15.68 -10.83
N PRO A 413 0.41 -15.59 -11.34
CA PRO A 413 0.65 -15.30 -12.75
C PRO A 413 0.31 -16.42 -13.73
N LYS A 414 0.14 -17.66 -13.24
CA LYS A 414 -0.21 -18.81 -14.09
C LYS A 414 -1.67 -18.82 -14.51
N ILE A 415 -2.51 -18.00 -13.89
CA ILE A 415 -3.94 -17.95 -14.15
C ILE A 415 -4.22 -16.89 -15.21
N PHE A 416 -4.83 -17.28 -16.33
CA PHE A 416 -5.05 -16.39 -17.48
C PHE A 416 -5.85 -15.12 -17.15
N HIS A 417 -6.93 -15.21 -16.37
CA HIS A 417 -7.73 -14.04 -16.05
C HIS A 417 -7.03 -13.06 -15.08
N ASN A 418 -6.01 -13.50 -14.34
CA ASN A 418 -5.22 -12.63 -13.46
C ASN A 418 -4.34 -11.65 -14.25
N GLN A 419 -4.21 -11.81 -15.57
CA GLN A 419 -3.53 -10.83 -16.42
C GLN A 419 -4.15 -9.44 -16.32
N ILE A 420 -5.47 -9.34 -16.10
CA ILE A 420 -6.14 -8.05 -15.87
C ILE A 420 -5.51 -7.32 -14.67
N ILE A 421 -5.18 -8.05 -13.61
CA ILE A 421 -4.61 -7.49 -12.39
C ILE A 421 -3.10 -7.23 -12.56
N ILE A 422 -2.37 -8.17 -13.16
CA ILE A 422 -0.92 -8.02 -13.42
C ILE A 422 -0.65 -6.80 -14.30
N GLN A 423 -1.58 -6.50 -15.21
CA GLN A 423 -1.47 -5.41 -16.19
C GLN A 423 -2.20 -4.15 -15.74
N ALA A 424 -2.60 -4.06 -14.46
CA ALA A 424 -3.13 -2.85 -13.86
C ALA A 424 -2.27 -1.58 -14.08
N PRO A 425 -0.94 -1.64 -14.24
CA PRO A 425 -0.14 -0.49 -14.67
C PRO A 425 -0.64 0.23 -15.93
N LEU A 426 -1.31 -0.48 -16.86
CA LEU A 426 -1.92 0.13 -18.05
C LEU A 426 -3.15 1.01 -17.71
N ALA A 427 -3.80 0.80 -16.57
CA ALA A 427 -4.92 1.62 -16.14
C ALA A 427 -4.52 3.10 -16.01
N VAL A 428 -3.28 3.37 -15.58
CA VAL A 428 -2.73 4.73 -15.47
C VAL A 428 -2.53 5.38 -16.84
N ASP A 429 -2.17 4.60 -17.87
CA ASP A 429 -2.04 5.09 -19.24
C ASP A 429 -3.39 5.62 -19.77
N SER A 430 -4.53 5.09 -19.27
CA SER A 430 -5.87 5.63 -19.57
C SER A 430 -6.01 7.07 -19.10
N PHE A 431 -5.51 7.39 -17.90
CA PHE A 431 -5.60 8.74 -17.34
C PHE A 431 -4.63 9.71 -18.03
N PHE A 432 -3.42 9.28 -18.43
CA PHE A 432 -2.55 10.09 -19.26
C PHE A 432 -3.19 10.44 -20.61
N LEU A 433 -3.80 9.46 -21.27
CA LEU A 433 -4.56 9.68 -22.51
C LEU A 433 -5.68 10.70 -22.31
N LEU A 434 -6.50 10.52 -21.27
CA LEU A 434 -7.62 11.44 -20.95
C LEU A 434 -7.13 12.87 -20.66
N SER A 435 -6.05 13.01 -19.89
CA SER A 435 -5.47 14.31 -19.52
C SER A 435 -4.94 15.06 -20.74
N GLY A 436 -4.17 14.41 -21.61
CA GLY A 436 -3.65 15.01 -22.85
C GLY A 436 -4.78 15.38 -23.82
N MET A 437 -5.79 14.51 -23.94
CA MET A 437 -6.96 14.74 -24.80
C MET A 437 -7.79 15.93 -24.35
N LEU A 438 -8.10 16.02 -23.05
CA LEU A 438 -8.88 17.13 -22.51
C LEU A 438 -8.12 18.45 -22.59
N THR A 439 -6.83 18.43 -22.28
CA THR A 439 -5.95 19.60 -22.41
C THR A 439 -5.98 20.15 -23.84
N SER A 440 -5.78 19.29 -24.83
CA SER A 440 -5.80 19.65 -26.25
C SER A 440 -7.18 20.12 -26.72
N TYR A 441 -8.23 19.35 -26.44
CA TYR A 441 -9.60 19.66 -26.85
C TYR A 441 -10.08 21.01 -26.30
N LEU A 442 -9.88 21.26 -24.99
CA LEU A 442 -10.29 22.50 -24.34
C LEU A 442 -9.46 23.70 -24.82
N PHE A 443 -8.15 23.52 -25.03
CA PHE A 443 -7.29 24.54 -25.59
C PHE A 443 -7.79 25.01 -26.96
N PHE A 444 -8.00 24.09 -27.89
CA PHE A 444 -8.46 24.45 -29.25
C PHE A 444 -9.87 25.05 -29.23
N LYS A 445 -10.78 24.51 -28.41
CA LYS A 445 -12.14 25.07 -28.27
C LYS A 445 -12.11 26.50 -27.72
N LYS A 446 -11.18 26.83 -26.82
CA LYS A 446 -11.03 28.17 -26.23
C LYS A 446 -10.31 29.16 -27.15
N VAL A 447 -9.22 28.74 -27.79
CA VAL A 447 -8.39 29.62 -28.65
C VAL A 447 -9.07 29.94 -29.98
N MET A 448 -9.80 28.97 -30.54
CA MET A 448 -10.48 29.09 -31.83
C MET A 448 -11.99 29.34 -31.68
N ALA A 449 -12.43 29.82 -30.51
CA ALA A 449 -13.82 30.20 -30.31
C ALA A 449 -14.24 31.28 -31.33
N PRO A 450 -15.43 31.15 -31.96
CA PRO A 450 -15.91 32.14 -32.92
C PRO A 450 -16.08 33.51 -32.25
N LYS A 451 -15.58 34.58 -32.87
CA LYS A 451 -15.85 35.97 -32.46
C LYS A 451 -16.82 36.61 -33.44
N LEU A 452 -17.69 37.47 -32.92
CA LEU A 452 -18.47 38.40 -33.74
C LEU A 452 -17.54 39.55 -34.13
N ASP A 453 -17.52 39.90 -35.42
CA ASP A 453 -16.93 41.15 -35.86
C ASP A 453 -17.75 42.35 -35.39
N ASN A 454 -17.22 43.56 -35.52
CA ASN A 454 -17.92 44.81 -35.23
C ASN A 454 -19.25 44.93 -36.01
N ASP A 455 -19.38 44.24 -37.16
CA ASP A 455 -20.58 44.19 -38.00
C ASP A 455 -21.51 43.00 -37.70
N GLY A 456 -21.28 42.23 -36.62
CA GLY A 456 -22.14 41.11 -36.21
C GLY A 456 -21.94 39.81 -37.02
N ASN A 457 -20.96 39.75 -37.93
CA ASN A 457 -20.60 38.55 -38.68
C ASN A 457 -19.74 37.59 -37.84
N ILE A 458 -19.96 36.27 -37.96
CA ILE A 458 -19.17 35.26 -37.25
C ILE A 458 -17.82 35.09 -37.97
N ILE A 459 -16.74 35.57 -37.35
CA ILE A 459 -15.37 35.37 -37.84
C ILE A 459 -14.67 34.32 -36.96
N MET A 460 -14.17 33.25 -37.58
CA MET A 460 -13.21 32.33 -36.96
C MET A 460 -11.82 32.97 -36.93
N LYS A 461 -11.58 33.89 -35.99
CA LYS A 461 -10.27 34.48 -35.72
C LYS A 461 -9.77 33.98 -34.36
N HIS A 462 -8.45 33.91 -34.15
CA HIS A 462 -7.86 33.62 -32.83
C HIS A 462 -8.51 34.52 -31.77
N SER A 463 -9.35 33.93 -30.93
CA SER A 463 -10.11 34.65 -29.91
C SER A 463 -9.17 35.20 -28.82
N ILE A 464 -8.05 34.51 -28.60
CA ILE A 464 -7.07 34.82 -27.56
C ILE A 464 -5.67 34.95 -28.18
N ASN A 465 -4.93 35.98 -27.78
CA ASN A 465 -3.54 36.17 -28.18
C ASN A 465 -2.62 35.21 -27.40
N VAL A 466 -2.36 34.03 -27.97
CA VAL A 466 -1.45 33.00 -27.41
C VAL A 466 0.00 33.47 -27.28
N LYS A 467 0.37 34.64 -27.84
CA LYS A 467 1.71 35.24 -27.65
C LYS A 467 1.86 35.97 -26.31
N LYS A 468 0.75 36.28 -25.61
CA LYS A 468 0.82 36.94 -24.31
C LYS A 468 1.32 35.96 -23.23
N ILE A 469 2.40 36.33 -22.54
CA ILE A 469 2.94 35.55 -21.41
C ILE A 469 1.91 35.35 -20.29
N SER A 470 1.07 36.35 -20.04
CA SER A 470 0.02 36.27 -19.01
C SER A 470 -0.98 35.14 -19.26
N PHE A 471 -1.23 34.77 -20.52
CA PHE A 471 -2.10 33.64 -20.85
C PHE A 471 -1.50 32.33 -20.35
N TRP A 472 -0.21 32.09 -20.61
CA TRP A 472 0.48 30.87 -20.19
C TRP A 472 0.67 30.80 -18.68
N VAL A 473 0.95 31.94 -18.02
CA VAL A 473 1.00 32.01 -16.55
C VAL A 473 -0.35 31.58 -15.95
N ILE A 474 -1.47 32.13 -16.44
CA ILE A 474 -2.81 31.75 -15.98
C ILE A 474 -3.13 30.29 -16.32
N PHE A 475 -2.69 29.79 -17.47
CA PHE A 475 -2.88 28.40 -17.90
C PHE A 475 -2.26 27.39 -16.93
N TYR A 476 -1.04 27.65 -16.44
CA TYR A 476 -0.39 26.80 -15.44
C TYR A 476 -0.94 27.02 -14.04
N LEU A 477 -1.14 28.27 -13.65
CA LEU A 477 -1.59 28.65 -12.32
C LEU A 477 -2.99 28.09 -12.01
N ARG A 478 -3.94 28.15 -12.96
CA ARG A 478 -5.28 27.56 -12.78
C ARG A 478 -5.21 26.05 -12.53
N ARG A 479 -4.36 25.31 -13.26
CA ARG A 479 -4.21 23.87 -13.03
C ARG A 479 -3.60 23.58 -11.65
N TYR A 480 -2.61 24.37 -11.24
CA TYR A 480 -1.98 24.24 -9.93
C TYR A 480 -2.97 24.49 -8.79
N ILE A 481 -3.74 25.59 -8.85
CA ILE A 481 -4.77 25.91 -7.85
C ILE A 481 -5.87 24.85 -7.80
N ARG A 482 -6.21 24.20 -8.91
CA ARG A 482 -7.24 23.14 -8.94
C ARG A 482 -6.80 21.85 -8.24
N LEU A 483 -5.55 21.42 -8.42
CA LEU A 483 -5.07 20.10 -7.95
C LEU A 483 -4.40 20.17 -6.57
N THR A 484 -3.56 21.18 -6.35
CA THR A 484 -2.63 21.22 -5.22
C THR A 484 -3.29 21.37 -3.85
N PRO A 485 -4.36 22.17 -3.65
CA PRO A 485 -4.94 22.36 -2.31
C PRO A 485 -5.46 21.06 -1.68
N VAL A 486 -6.22 20.25 -2.43
CA VAL A 486 -6.69 18.95 -1.96
C VAL A 486 -5.52 18.02 -1.70
N TYR A 487 -4.50 18.06 -2.58
CA TYR A 487 -3.32 17.22 -2.41
C TYR A 487 -2.53 17.55 -1.13
N ILE A 488 -2.35 18.84 -0.80
CA ILE A 488 -1.75 19.30 0.46
C ILE A 488 -2.54 18.78 1.67
N VAL A 489 -3.86 18.93 1.65
CA VAL A 489 -4.71 18.49 2.75
C VAL A 489 -4.57 16.98 2.97
N VAL A 490 -4.58 16.17 1.91
CA VAL A 490 -4.41 14.72 2.03
C VAL A 490 -3.02 14.36 2.55
N ILE A 491 -1.95 15.04 2.12
CA ILE A 491 -0.59 14.84 2.67
C ILE A 491 -0.59 15.11 4.19
N ILE A 492 -1.16 16.24 4.60
CA ILE A 492 -1.21 16.63 6.01
C ILE A 492 -2.00 15.60 6.82
N LEU A 493 -3.19 15.20 6.34
CA LEU A 493 -4.01 14.16 6.96
C LEU A 493 -3.25 12.83 7.08
N ASN A 494 -2.46 12.46 6.08
CA ASN A 494 -1.67 11.23 6.07
C ASN A 494 -0.59 11.21 7.16
N ILE A 495 0.15 12.31 7.32
CA ILE A 495 1.25 12.41 8.31
C ILE A 495 0.69 12.55 9.74
N THR A 496 -0.48 13.17 9.93
CA THR A 496 -1.00 13.53 11.26
C THR A 496 -2.17 12.67 11.71
N VAL A 497 -3.32 12.75 11.04
CA VAL A 497 -4.55 12.09 11.52
C VAL A 497 -4.53 10.58 11.26
N PHE A 498 -4.15 10.16 10.06
CA PHE A 498 -4.23 8.74 9.67
C PHE A 498 -3.21 7.85 10.35
N THR A 499 -2.11 8.41 10.87
CA THR A 499 -1.10 7.68 11.64
C THR A 499 -1.58 7.28 13.03
N HIS A 500 -2.62 7.94 13.54
CA HIS A 500 -3.26 7.67 14.83
C HIS A 500 -4.66 7.05 14.71
N LEU A 501 -5.19 6.88 13.49
CA LEU A 501 -6.56 6.40 13.27
C LEU A 501 -6.77 4.93 13.67
N SER A 502 -5.72 4.12 13.61
CA SER A 502 -5.80 2.69 13.89
C SER A 502 -4.53 2.18 14.56
N ASN A 503 -4.61 0.95 15.08
CA ASN A 503 -3.50 0.21 15.69
C ASN A 503 -3.56 -1.27 15.23
N GLY A 504 -2.49 -2.03 15.49
CA GLY A 504 -2.45 -3.46 15.18
C GLY A 504 -1.02 -4.02 15.13
N PRO A 505 -0.85 -5.36 15.03
CA PRO A 505 0.47 -6.00 15.00
C PRO A 505 1.29 -5.70 13.76
N PHE A 506 0.63 -5.31 12.67
CA PHE A 506 1.27 -4.86 11.42
C PHE A 506 1.29 -3.34 11.30
N TRP A 507 0.76 -2.62 12.29
CA TRP A 507 0.67 -1.18 12.25
C TRP A 507 2.06 -0.56 12.23
N ARG A 508 2.30 0.26 11.21
CA ARG A 508 3.47 1.10 11.07
C ARG A 508 2.91 2.48 10.77
N PRO A 509 3.29 3.52 11.54
CA PRO A 509 2.76 4.85 11.27
C PRO A 509 3.04 5.20 9.81
N ILE A 510 1.96 5.46 9.07
CA ILE A 510 1.98 5.58 7.61
C ILE A 510 2.97 6.69 7.23
N GLU A 511 4.10 6.30 6.67
CA GLU A 511 5.11 7.18 6.07
C GLU A 511 5.66 8.32 6.98
N LEU A 512 5.48 8.26 8.32
CA LEU A 512 5.79 9.38 9.24
C LEU A 512 7.23 9.90 9.10
N ASN A 513 8.21 9.00 9.10
CA ASN A 513 9.63 9.37 9.08
C ASN A 513 10.09 9.85 7.71
N TYR A 514 9.46 9.35 6.65
CA TYR A 514 9.85 9.57 5.26
C TYR A 514 9.20 10.83 4.72
N CYS A 515 7.88 10.94 4.89
CA CYS A 515 7.13 12.06 4.38
C CYS A 515 7.48 13.37 5.10
N ARG A 516 7.86 13.34 6.40
CA ARG A 516 8.40 14.54 7.08
C ARG A 516 9.62 15.14 6.38
N LYS A 517 10.43 14.35 5.67
CA LYS A 517 11.60 14.81 4.92
C LYS A 517 11.28 15.15 3.45
N SER A 518 10.45 14.35 2.79
CA SER A 518 10.24 14.42 1.33
C SER A 518 8.93 15.10 0.88
N TRP A 519 8.04 15.53 1.78
CA TRP A 519 6.73 16.13 1.43
C TRP A 519 6.80 17.29 0.44
N TRP A 520 7.83 18.15 0.54
CA TRP A 520 7.94 19.33 -0.33
C TRP A 520 8.15 18.95 -1.80
N THR A 521 8.73 17.77 -2.09
CA THR A 521 8.91 17.27 -3.46
C THR A 521 7.58 17.01 -4.15
N ASN A 522 6.53 16.68 -3.39
CA ASN A 522 5.17 16.49 -3.89
C ASN A 522 4.54 17.82 -4.33
N LEU A 523 4.83 18.93 -3.64
CA LEU A 523 4.23 20.24 -3.93
C LEU A 523 4.77 20.91 -5.19
N ILE A 524 6.02 20.61 -5.52
CA ILE A 524 6.65 21.05 -6.77
C ILE A 524 6.48 20.02 -7.89
N TYR A 525 5.76 18.91 -7.66
CA TYR A 525 5.54 17.82 -8.62
C TYR A 525 6.86 17.20 -9.14
N MET A 526 7.84 16.97 -8.26
CA MET A 526 9.17 16.41 -8.58
C MET A 526 9.52 15.15 -7.77
N ASN A 527 8.55 14.55 -7.09
CA ASN A 527 8.74 13.33 -6.29
C ASN A 527 9.04 12.07 -7.14
N ASN A 528 8.89 12.16 -8.46
CA ASN A 528 9.32 11.15 -9.43
C ASN A 528 10.80 11.27 -9.86
N PHE A 529 11.50 12.33 -9.43
CA PHE A 529 12.91 12.58 -9.72
C PHE A 529 13.76 12.69 -8.45
N LEU A 530 13.29 13.44 -7.46
CA LEU A 530 14.02 13.76 -6.25
C LEU A 530 13.74 12.72 -5.16
N LEU A 531 14.75 12.41 -4.36
CA LEU A 531 14.65 11.56 -3.15
C LEU A 531 13.98 10.19 -3.39
N GLN A 532 14.17 9.61 -4.57
CA GLN A 532 13.61 8.28 -4.87
C GLN A 532 14.29 7.15 -4.09
N ASP A 533 15.54 7.38 -3.67
CA ASP A 533 16.39 6.39 -3.01
C ASP A 533 16.31 6.43 -1.47
N VAL A 534 15.67 7.48 -0.92
CA VAL A 534 15.67 7.81 0.53
C VAL A 534 14.24 7.79 1.11
N GLU A 535 13.30 7.17 0.38
CA GLU A 535 11.88 6.96 0.73
C GLU A 535 10.91 8.11 0.34
N GLN A 536 9.86 7.76 -0.40
CA GLN A 536 8.94 8.68 -1.07
C GLN A 536 7.68 8.93 -0.25
N CYS A 537 7.22 10.19 -0.17
CA CYS A 537 5.92 10.52 0.41
C CYS A 537 4.78 10.24 -0.58
N MET A 538 3.76 9.51 -0.16
CA MET A 538 2.61 9.08 -0.96
C MET A 538 3.08 8.47 -2.28
N GLY A 539 3.70 7.29 -2.22
CA GLY A 539 4.38 6.68 -3.36
C GLY A 539 3.56 6.65 -4.66
N TRP A 540 2.23 6.52 -4.60
CA TRP A 540 1.34 6.53 -5.77
C TRP A 540 1.23 7.90 -6.46
N SER A 541 1.63 9.00 -5.82
CA SER A 541 1.51 10.35 -6.37
C SER A 541 2.47 10.66 -7.53
N TRP A 542 3.40 9.75 -7.87
CA TRP A 542 4.28 9.89 -9.04
C TRP A 542 3.48 10.18 -10.35
N TYR A 543 2.26 9.65 -10.46
CA TYR A 543 1.37 9.89 -11.59
C TYR A 543 1.00 11.37 -11.71
N LEU A 544 0.65 12.03 -10.59
CA LEU A 544 0.35 13.46 -10.57
C LEU A 544 1.56 14.28 -11.03
N ALA A 545 2.77 13.91 -10.59
CA ALA A 545 4.00 14.57 -11.02
C ALA A 545 4.23 14.44 -12.53
N ASN A 546 4.15 13.21 -13.06
CA ASN A 546 4.27 12.97 -14.50
C ASN A 546 3.22 13.74 -15.30
N ASP A 547 1.96 13.73 -14.85
CA ASP A 547 0.86 14.40 -15.54
C ASP A 547 1.05 15.93 -15.58
N PHE A 548 1.49 16.53 -14.48
CA PHE A 548 1.81 17.96 -14.43
C PHE A 548 3.01 18.31 -15.31
N GLN A 549 4.06 17.48 -15.30
CA GLN A 549 5.25 17.67 -16.15
C GLN A 549 4.90 17.57 -17.65
N LEU A 550 4.07 16.61 -18.04
CA LEU A 550 3.60 16.48 -19.43
C LEU A 550 2.66 17.65 -19.82
N TYR A 551 1.88 18.17 -18.87
CA TYR A 551 1.09 19.38 -19.09
C TYR A 551 1.95 20.60 -19.37
N ILE A 552 3.09 20.77 -18.69
CA ILE A 552 4.04 21.87 -18.93
C ILE A 552 4.56 21.84 -20.37
N ILE A 553 4.80 20.65 -20.94
CA ILE A 553 5.34 20.50 -22.29
C ILE A 553 4.22 20.57 -23.35
N SER A 554 2.97 20.27 -22.98
CA SER A 554 1.82 20.19 -23.90
C SER A 554 1.62 21.41 -24.82
N PRO A 555 1.86 22.66 -24.41
CA PRO A 555 1.74 23.83 -25.28
C PRO A 555 2.56 23.78 -26.55
N ILE A 556 3.75 23.17 -26.51
CA ILE A 556 4.63 23.05 -27.68
C ILE A 556 3.89 22.30 -28.79
N TYR A 557 3.31 21.15 -28.46
CA TYR A 557 2.58 20.33 -29.43
C TYR A 557 1.27 20.98 -29.88
N MET A 558 0.53 21.60 -28.96
CA MET A 558 -0.71 22.31 -29.30
C MET A 558 -0.45 23.49 -30.25
N LEU A 559 0.62 24.25 -30.04
CA LEU A 559 1.03 25.34 -30.93
C LEU A 559 1.51 24.82 -32.29
N LEU A 560 2.26 23.71 -32.33
CA LEU A 560 2.67 23.07 -33.58
C LEU A 560 1.47 22.56 -34.39
N LEU A 561 0.51 21.89 -33.74
CA LEU A 561 -0.74 21.43 -34.35
C LEU A 561 -1.60 22.60 -34.86
N ASN A 562 -1.58 23.73 -34.16
CA ASN A 562 -2.25 24.96 -34.57
C ASN A 562 -1.57 25.62 -35.79
N TYR A 563 -0.24 25.59 -35.86
CA TYR A 563 0.53 26.15 -36.95
C TYR A 563 0.42 25.30 -38.22
N ASN A 564 0.71 24.01 -38.10
CA ASN A 564 0.58 23.03 -39.17
C ASN A 564 0.29 21.66 -38.59
N GLU A 565 -0.89 21.12 -38.92
CA GLU A 565 -1.35 19.80 -38.48
C GLU A 565 -0.31 18.69 -38.71
N LYS A 566 0.33 18.67 -39.90
CA LYS A 566 1.31 17.63 -40.23
C LYS A 566 2.54 17.71 -39.32
N ILE A 567 3.06 18.91 -39.08
CA ILE A 567 4.22 19.13 -38.22
C ILE A 567 3.89 18.75 -36.78
N GLY A 568 2.71 19.15 -36.28
CA GLY A 568 2.26 18.77 -34.94
C GLY A 568 2.11 17.27 -34.75
N ILE A 569 1.52 16.56 -35.73
CA ILE A 569 1.40 15.09 -35.72
C ILE A 569 2.79 14.43 -35.76
N ILE A 570 3.68 14.88 -36.66
CA ILE A 570 5.06 14.37 -36.74
C ILE A 570 5.79 14.59 -35.41
N GLY A 571 5.62 15.75 -34.76
CA GLY A 571 6.18 16.02 -33.44
C GLY A 571 5.67 15.07 -32.37
N CYS A 572 4.36 14.83 -32.30
CA CYS A 572 3.77 13.87 -31.37
C CYS A 572 4.29 12.45 -31.62
N CYS A 573 4.21 11.96 -32.86
CA CYS A 573 4.69 10.64 -33.25
C CYS A 573 6.20 10.47 -32.99
N GLY A 574 7.00 11.48 -33.31
CA GLY A 574 8.44 11.48 -33.07
C GLY A 574 8.77 11.31 -31.59
N THR A 575 8.05 12.00 -30.70
CA THR A 575 8.27 11.87 -29.25
C THR A 575 7.80 10.53 -28.68
N ILE A 576 6.73 9.95 -29.21
CA ILE A 576 6.31 8.58 -28.89
C ILE A 576 7.44 7.59 -29.28
N ILE A 577 7.98 7.73 -30.49
CA ILE A 577 9.05 6.86 -31.00
C ILE A 577 10.32 7.00 -30.14
N ILE A 578 10.76 8.22 -29.84
CA ILE A 578 11.93 8.48 -29.00
C ILE A 578 11.75 7.87 -27.60
N SER A 579 10.56 8.04 -27.00
CA SER A 579 10.23 7.45 -25.69
C SER A 579 10.29 5.92 -25.72
N SER A 580 9.68 5.29 -26.73
CA SER A 580 9.70 3.83 -26.89
C SER A 580 11.12 3.29 -27.15
N ILE A 581 11.92 3.96 -27.98
CA ILE A 581 13.31 3.59 -28.24
C ILE A 581 14.16 3.71 -26.97
N TYR A 582 14.00 4.81 -26.22
CA TYR A 582 14.69 4.98 -24.93
C TYR A 582 14.39 3.82 -23.98
N ARG A 583 13.11 3.45 -23.83
CA ARG A 583 12.73 2.28 -23.02
C ARG A 583 13.40 1.01 -23.49
N LEU A 584 13.41 0.76 -24.80
CA LEU A 584 14.03 -0.42 -25.37
C LEU A 584 15.53 -0.48 -25.06
N ILE A 585 16.26 0.61 -25.28
CA ILE A 585 17.69 0.71 -25.03
C ILE A 585 18.01 0.39 -23.57
N ILE A 586 17.32 1.03 -22.62
CA ILE A 586 17.55 0.78 -21.20
C ILE A 586 17.19 -0.66 -20.82
N THR A 587 16.09 -1.19 -21.37
CA THR A 587 15.65 -2.57 -21.12
C THR A 587 16.70 -3.58 -21.59
N LEU A 588 17.29 -3.39 -22.76
CA LEU A 588 18.31 -4.28 -23.31
C LEU A 588 19.66 -4.17 -22.59
N ILE A 589 20.09 -2.95 -22.20
CA ILE A 589 21.36 -2.73 -21.51
C ILE A 589 21.31 -3.27 -20.08
N LYS A 590 20.21 -3.04 -19.36
CA LYS A 590 20.06 -3.42 -17.95
C LYS A 590 19.46 -4.80 -17.75
N GLY A 591 18.95 -5.44 -18.81
CA GLY A 591 18.27 -6.74 -18.72
C GLY A 591 16.93 -6.66 -17.99
N TYR A 592 16.24 -5.52 -18.09
CA TYR A 592 14.94 -5.33 -17.42
C TYR A 592 13.81 -6.12 -18.09
N PRO A 593 12.73 -6.42 -17.35
CA PRO A 593 11.51 -6.95 -17.95
C PRO A 593 10.84 -5.91 -18.89
N PRO A 594 9.97 -6.34 -19.83
CA PRO A 594 9.27 -5.45 -20.77
C PRO A 594 8.35 -4.40 -20.10
N GLY A 595 7.99 -4.65 -18.84
CA GLY A 595 7.22 -3.78 -17.97
C GLY A 595 7.23 -4.32 -16.54
N PRO A 596 6.54 -3.67 -15.59
CA PRO A 596 6.44 -4.14 -14.21
C PRO A 596 5.41 -5.27 -14.11
N ILE A 597 5.71 -6.39 -14.78
CA ILE A 597 4.83 -7.55 -14.90
C ILE A 597 5.28 -8.58 -13.87
N LEU A 598 4.38 -8.95 -12.96
CA LEU A 598 4.64 -10.03 -12.03
C LEU A 598 4.76 -11.36 -12.78
N THR A 599 5.82 -12.12 -12.49
CA THR A 599 6.08 -13.43 -13.11
C THR A 599 6.29 -14.52 -12.07
N THR A 600 6.26 -15.77 -12.51
CA THR A 600 6.54 -16.94 -11.65
C THR A 600 8.00 -17.03 -11.21
N LYS A 601 8.93 -16.39 -11.93
CA LYS A 601 10.36 -16.29 -11.57
C LYS A 601 10.57 -15.12 -10.60
N LEU A 602 10.52 -15.42 -9.30
CA LEU A 602 10.60 -14.43 -8.21
C LEU A 602 11.85 -13.53 -8.23
N GLN A 603 12.96 -13.97 -8.83
CA GLN A 603 14.14 -13.12 -8.99
C GLN A 603 13.87 -11.85 -9.79
N ILE A 604 12.92 -11.91 -10.73
CA ILE A 604 12.53 -10.78 -11.57
C ILE A 604 11.93 -9.65 -10.72
N VAL A 605 11.39 -9.93 -9.53
CA VAL A 605 10.84 -8.91 -8.61
C VAL A 605 11.89 -7.86 -8.22
N ARG A 606 13.16 -8.25 -8.05
CA ARG A 606 14.25 -7.28 -7.80
C ARG A 606 14.48 -6.35 -8.99
N LEU A 607 14.45 -6.90 -10.20
CA LEU A 607 14.59 -6.11 -11.42
C LEU A 607 13.38 -5.18 -11.65
N ILE A 608 12.19 -5.58 -11.18
CA ILE A 608 10.99 -4.74 -11.24
C ILE A 608 11.15 -3.50 -10.34
N ASP A 609 11.77 -3.64 -9.16
CA ASP A 609 12.00 -2.52 -8.24
C ASP A 609 12.97 -1.48 -8.85
N GLU A 610 14.09 -1.94 -9.43
CA GLU A 610 14.99 -1.04 -10.16
C GLU A 610 14.34 -0.46 -11.43
N PHE A 611 13.54 -1.25 -12.15
CA PHE A 611 12.79 -0.77 -13.30
C PHE A 611 11.79 0.31 -12.88
N TRP A 612 11.18 0.18 -11.71
CA TRP A 612 10.21 1.13 -11.17
C TRP A 612 10.83 2.52 -11.02
N THR A 613 11.98 2.60 -10.34
CA THR A 613 12.69 3.86 -10.06
C THR A 613 13.37 4.43 -11.30
N ASN A 614 13.97 3.60 -12.16
CA ASN A 614 14.77 4.08 -13.29
C ASN A 614 13.94 4.36 -14.56
N VAL A 615 12.83 3.67 -14.76
CA VAL A 615 12.06 3.72 -16.02
C VAL A 615 10.59 4.04 -15.77
N TYR A 616 9.91 3.30 -14.89
CA TYR A 616 8.45 3.32 -14.81
C TYR A 616 7.88 4.69 -14.43
N VAL A 617 8.44 5.31 -13.38
CA VAL A 617 7.95 6.59 -12.84
C VAL A 617 8.44 7.81 -13.62
N LYS A 618 9.26 7.63 -14.66
CA LYS A 618 9.86 8.75 -15.42
C LYS A 618 8.94 9.25 -16.53
N PRO A 619 8.76 10.57 -16.68
CA PRO A 619 7.80 11.15 -17.64
C PRO A 619 8.23 10.88 -19.09
N TYR A 620 9.53 10.93 -19.39
CA TYR A 620 10.07 10.69 -20.74
C TYR A 620 9.94 9.24 -21.20
N ALA A 621 9.79 8.28 -20.28
CA ALA A 621 9.51 6.88 -20.60
C ALA A 621 8.00 6.60 -20.73
N ARG A 622 7.14 7.53 -20.29
CA ARG A 622 5.68 7.34 -20.19
C ARG A 622 4.85 8.39 -20.93
N CYS A 623 5.47 9.25 -21.73
CA CYS A 623 4.78 10.32 -22.43
C CYS A 623 3.87 9.83 -23.57
N GLY A 624 4.07 8.60 -24.06
CA GLY A 624 3.37 8.06 -25.23
C GLY A 624 1.83 8.16 -25.19
N PRO A 625 1.16 7.62 -24.15
CA PRO A 625 -0.29 7.75 -23.95
C PRO A 625 -0.79 9.19 -23.96
N TYR A 626 -0.05 10.11 -23.32
CA TYR A 626 -0.42 11.52 -23.26
C TYR A 626 -0.37 12.20 -24.63
N MET A 627 0.65 11.91 -25.44
CA MET A 627 0.79 12.43 -26.81
C MET A 627 -0.32 11.92 -27.74
N ILE A 628 -0.68 10.62 -27.62
CA ILE A 628 -1.86 10.07 -28.30
C ILE A 628 -3.12 10.83 -27.86
N GLY A 629 -3.21 11.17 -26.57
CA GLY A 629 -4.28 12.00 -26.02
C GLY A 629 -4.38 13.35 -26.73
N ILE A 630 -3.27 14.10 -26.83
CA ILE A 630 -3.23 15.40 -27.51
C ILE A 630 -3.77 15.29 -28.94
N MET A 631 -3.36 14.26 -29.68
CA MET A 631 -3.83 14.00 -31.05
C MET A 631 -5.33 13.72 -31.10
N VAL A 632 -5.84 12.82 -30.24
CA VAL A 632 -7.28 12.52 -30.15
C VAL A 632 -8.08 13.78 -29.82
N GLY A 633 -7.60 14.59 -28.86
CA GLY A 633 -8.25 15.85 -28.47
C GLY A 633 -8.34 16.86 -29.62
N TYR A 634 -7.27 16.97 -30.40
CA TYR A 634 -7.24 17.82 -31.61
C TYR A 634 -8.24 17.34 -32.65
N PHE A 635 -8.29 16.03 -32.95
CA PHE A 635 -9.24 15.49 -33.93
C PHE A 635 -10.70 15.63 -33.48
N LEU A 636 -10.98 15.44 -32.18
CA LEU A 636 -12.32 15.66 -31.62
C LEU A 636 -12.78 17.11 -31.80
N TYR A 637 -11.88 18.07 -31.59
CA TYR A 637 -12.14 19.48 -31.87
C TYR A 637 -12.36 19.74 -33.37
N LYS A 638 -11.44 19.27 -34.22
CA LYS A 638 -11.47 19.48 -35.68
C LYS A 638 -12.76 18.97 -36.32
N TYR A 639 -13.24 17.80 -35.91
CA TYR A 639 -14.46 17.20 -36.41
C TYR A 639 -15.73 17.63 -35.64
N LYS A 640 -15.65 18.58 -34.70
CA LYS A 640 -16.81 19.08 -33.93
C LYS A 640 -17.68 17.96 -33.35
N LEU A 641 -17.05 16.90 -32.84
CA LEU A 641 -17.71 15.70 -32.30
C LEU A 641 -18.64 14.96 -33.29
N LYS A 642 -18.50 15.17 -34.60
CA LYS A 642 -19.28 14.48 -35.65
C LYS A 642 -18.37 14.07 -36.80
N TYR A 643 -18.26 12.78 -37.04
CA TYR A 643 -17.47 12.27 -38.16
C TYR A 643 -18.14 11.04 -38.76
N THR A 644 -18.52 11.11 -40.03
CA THR A 644 -19.16 10.01 -40.75
C THR A 644 -18.10 9.17 -41.48
N MET A 645 -17.96 7.90 -41.11
CA MET A 645 -17.07 6.95 -41.78
C MET A 645 -17.86 5.92 -42.61
N PRO A 646 -17.28 5.42 -43.72
CA PRO A 646 -17.83 4.24 -44.39
C PRO A 646 -17.73 3.01 -43.48
N LYS A 647 -18.76 2.15 -43.51
CA LYS A 647 -18.91 1.00 -42.59
C LYS A 647 -17.69 0.08 -42.56
N TRP A 648 -17.04 -0.17 -43.70
CA TRP A 648 -15.86 -1.04 -43.76
C TRP A 648 -14.68 -0.48 -42.96
N LYS A 649 -14.41 0.83 -43.04
CA LYS A 649 -13.35 1.48 -42.24
C LYS A 649 -13.67 1.43 -40.75
N LEU A 650 -14.95 1.60 -40.40
CA LEU A 650 -15.41 1.50 -39.03
C LEU A 650 -15.15 0.10 -38.45
N TYR A 651 -15.57 -0.96 -39.14
CA TYR A 651 -15.32 -2.33 -38.69
C TYR A 651 -13.83 -2.65 -38.61
N LEU A 652 -13.03 -2.22 -39.60
CA LEU A 652 -11.58 -2.40 -39.60
C LEU A 652 -10.93 -1.76 -38.37
N LEU A 653 -11.25 -0.50 -38.07
CA LEU A 653 -10.67 0.22 -36.94
C LEU A 653 -11.12 -0.33 -35.59
N TRP A 654 -12.36 -0.81 -35.46
CA TRP A 654 -12.81 -1.54 -34.28
C TRP A 654 -12.05 -2.85 -34.10
N SER A 655 -11.85 -3.64 -35.15
CA SER A 655 -11.08 -4.88 -35.08
C SER A 655 -9.63 -4.62 -34.69
N ILE A 656 -8.97 -3.64 -35.31
CA ILE A 656 -7.58 -3.26 -34.98
C ILE A 656 -7.48 -2.78 -33.54
N SER A 657 -8.36 -1.87 -33.11
CA SER A 657 -8.41 -1.36 -31.73
C SER A 657 -8.61 -2.50 -30.72
N THR A 658 -9.49 -3.45 -31.03
CA THR A 658 -9.76 -4.61 -30.16
C THR A 658 -8.53 -5.50 -30.06
N ILE A 659 -7.90 -5.88 -31.18
CA ILE A 659 -6.68 -6.70 -31.20
C ILE A 659 -5.56 -6.00 -30.42
N MET A 660 -5.37 -4.68 -30.60
CA MET A 660 -4.37 -3.91 -29.86
C MET A 660 -4.63 -3.94 -28.36
N GLY A 661 -5.88 -3.71 -27.92
CA GLY A 661 -6.25 -3.72 -26.51
C GLY A 661 -6.07 -5.10 -25.86
N PHE A 662 -6.54 -6.16 -26.52
CA PHE A 662 -6.37 -7.53 -26.05
C PHE A 662 -4.90 -7.95 -26.00
N TYR A 663 -4.10 -7.59 -27.00
CA TYR A 663 -2.66 -7.88 -26.99
C TYR A 663 -1.94 -7.15 -25.86
N SER A 664 -2.25 -5.86 -25.63
CA SER A 664 -1.64 -5.11 -24.53
C SER A 664 -1.96 -5.71 -23.17
N VAL A 665 -3.16 -6.24 -22.93
CA VAL A 665 -3.53 -6.82 -21.63
C VAL A 665 -3.13 -8.30 -21.52
N PHE A 666 -3.42 -9.13 -22.51
CA PHE A 666 -3.25 -10.58 -22.39
C PHE A 666 -2.02 -11.14 -23.13
N GLY A 667 -1.39 -10.36 -24.01
CA GLY A 667 -0.27 -10.81 -24.84
C GLY A 667 0.98 -11.22 -24.06
N MET A 668 1.10 -10.80 -22.80
CA MET A 668 2.18 -11.17 -21.90
C MET A 668 1.89 -12.38 -21.01
N TYR A 669 0.75 -13.06 -21.21
CA TYR A 669 0.41 -14.26 -20.44
C TYR A 669 1.52 -15.33 -20.46
N PRO A 670 2.10 -15.72 -21.62
CA PRO A 670 3.17 -16.71 -21.66
C PRO A 670 4.35 -16.30 -20.76
N TYR A 671 4.82 -15.05 -20.90
CA TYR A 671 5.91 -14.51 -20.09
C TYR A 671 5.58 -14.49 -18.59
N SER A 672 4.39 -14.05 -18.21
CA SER A 672 3.99 -14.01 -16.80
C SER A 672 3.94 -15.41 -16.16
N SER A 673 3.48 -16.41 -16.92
CA SER A 673 3.30 -17.79 -16.43
C SER A 673 4.59 -18.60 -16.36
N THR A 674 5.53 -18.40 -17.31
CA THR A 674 6.79 -19.14 -17.37
C THR A 674 7.99 -18.36 -16.85
N GLY A 675 7.91 -17.03 -16.83
CA GLY A 675 9.04 -16.13 -16.61
C GLY A 675 10.01 -16.06 -17.80
N GLU A 676 9.68 -16.65 -18.94
CA GLU A 676 10.52 -16.72 -20.13
C GLU A 676 9.92 -15.96 -21.29
N ILE A 677 10.76 -15.22 -22.01
CA ILE A 677 10.33 -14.35 -23.11
C ILE A 677 11.30 -14.45 -24.27
N THR A 678 10.77 -14.60 -25.48
CA THR A 678 11.60 -14.52 -26.69
C THR A 678 12.05 -13.08 -26.91
N LYS A 679 13.25 -12.90 -27.49
CA LYS A 679 13.76 -11.55 -27.80
C LYS A 679 12.78 -10.73 -28.63
N PHE A 680 12.09 -11.37 -29.57
CA PHE A 680 11.06 -10.72 -30.39
C PHE A 680 9.91 -10.16 -29.54
N HIS A 681 9.30 -10.98 -28.67
CA HIS A 681 8.20 -10.52 -27.83
C HIS A 681 8.62 -9.44 -26.82
N LEU A 682 9.84 -9.56 -26.27
CA LEU A 682 10.43 -8.54 -25.40
C LEU A 682 10.52 -7.19 -26.11
N ILE A 683 11.16 -7.16 -27.29
CA ILE A 683 11.35 -5.94 -28.07
C ILE A 683 10.00 -5.35 -28.48
N PHE A 684 9.12 -6.18 -29.04
CA PHE A 684 7.83 -5.75 -29.58
C PHE A 684 6.97 -5.09 -28.50
N TYR A 685 6.81 -5.75 -27.35
CA TYR A 685 5.96 -5.21 -26.30
C TYR A 685 6.59 -4.00 -25.59
N THR A 686 7.92 -3.98 -25.42
CA THR A 686 8.60 -2.81 -24.84
C THR A 686 8.38 -1.55 -25.68
N LEU A 687 8.39 -1.70 -27.01
CA LEU A 687 8.15 -0.60 -27.94
C LEU A 687 6.67 -0.20 -28.03
N PHE A 688 5.77 -1.19 -28.13
CA PHE A 688 4.39 -0.95 -28.57
C PHE A 688 3.33 -1.17 -27.49
N GLY A 689 3.62 -1.87 -26.39
CA GLY A 689 2.60 -2.30 -25.41
C GLY A 689 1.73 -1.17 -24.85
N GLY A 690 2.35 -0.10 -24.34
CA GLY A 690 1.64 1.09 -23.83
C GLY A 690 0.98 1.95 -24.93
N PRO A 691 1.70 2.30 -26.02
CA PRO A 691 1.10 3.01 -27.15
C PRO A 691 -0.08 2.29 -27.80
N MET A 692 -0.02 0.96 -27.98
CA MET A 692 -1.12 0.16 -28.54
C MET A 692 -2.37 0.21 -27.64
N PHE A 693 -2.19 0.09 -26.32
CA PHE A 693 -3.29 0.22 -25.37
C PHE A 693 -3.95 1.60 -25.46
N SER A 694 -3.13 2.66 -25.51
CA SER A 694 -3.61 4.04 -25.55
C SER A 694 -4.27 4.40 -26.89
N LEU A 695 -3.77 3.84 -28.00
CA LEU A 695 -4.41 3.96 -29.32
C LEU A 695 -5.75 3.21 -29.35
N SER A 696 -5.81 2.01 -28.76
CA SER A 696 -7.04 1.25 -28.63
C SER A 696 -8.11 2.04 -27.88
N LEU A 697 -7.79 2.52 -26.68
CA LEU A 697 -8.71 3.32 -25.86
C LEU A 697 -9.02 4.69 -26.51
N GLY A 698 -8.03 5.33 -27.13
CA GLY A 698 -8.21 6.58 -27.87
C GLY A 698 -9.20 6.45 -29.02
N TRP A 699 -9.15 5.34 -29.76
CA TRP A 699 -10.14 5.01 -30.78
C TRP A 699 -11.53 4.81 -30.19
N VAL A 700 -11.66 4.07 -29.09
CA VAL A 700 -12.96 3.87 -28.40
C VAL A 700 -13.58 5.21 -28.02
N ILE A 701 -12.80 6.11 -27.43
CA ILE A 701 -13.27 7.45 -27.04
C ILE A 701 -13.66 8.25 -28.29
N PHE A 702 -12.82 8.26 -29.33
CA PHE A 702 -13.09 8.98 -30.56
C PHE A 702 -14.37 8.49 -31.26
N ALA A 703 -14.54 7.17 -31.39
CA ALA A 703 -15.71 6.55 -32.00
C ALA A 703 -16.99 6.85 -31.18
N CYS A 704 -16.93 6.74 -29.85
CA CYS A 704 -18.07 7.07 -28.98
C CYS A 704 -18.47 8.55 -29.07
N SER A 705 -17.48 9.43 -29.13
CA SER A 705 -17.69 10.88 -29.21
C SER A 705 -18.26 11.33 -30.55
N THR A 706 -17.83 10.71 -31.65
CA THR A 706 -18.22 11.08 -33.03
C THR A 706 -19.55 10.46 -33.50
N GLY A 707 -20.19 9.64 -32.67
CA GLY A 707 -21.45 8.95 -33.00
C GLY A 707 -21.29 7.54 -33.56
N ASN A 708 -20.05 7.05 -33.70
CA ASN A 708 -19.71 5.73 -34.25
C ASN A 708 -19.54 4.63 -33.18
N GLY A 709 -19.92 4.91 -31.92
CA GLY A 709 -19.66 4.02 -30.78
C GLY A 709 -20.70 2.93 -30.51
N GLY A 710 -21.86 2.97 -31.16
CA GLY A 710 -22.91 1.95 -31.01
C GLY A 710 -23.24 1.61 -29.55
N LEU A 711 -23.09 0.33 -29.18
CA LEU A 711 -23.35 -0.19 -27.83
C LEU A 711 -22.34 0.33 -26.79
N VAL A 712 -21.07 0.45 -27.17
CA VAL A 712 -20.00 0.94 -26.26
C VAL A 712 -20.30 2.35 -25.78
N LYS A 713 -20.84 3.23 -26.65
CA LYS A 713 -21.29 4.57 -26.27
C LYS A 713 -22.39 4.53 -25.21
N LYS A 714 -23.34 3.58 -25.30
CA LYS A 714 -24.42 3.44 -24.33
C LYS A 714 -23.90 3.00 -22.96
N ILE A 715 -22.94 2.07 -22.93
CA ILE A 715 -22.29 1.61 -21.69
C ILE A 715 -21.48 2.75 -21.06
N LEU A 716 -20.53 3.33 -21.81
CA LEU A 716 -19.62 4.34 -21.26
C LEU A 716 -20.33 5.66 -20.94
N GLY A 717 -21.42 5.97 -21.65
CA GLY A 717 -22.29 7.14 -21.38
C GLY A 717 -23.38 6.88 -20.34
N TRP A 718 -23.29 5.82 -19.54
CA TRP A 718 -24.31 5.51 -18.55
C TRP A 718 -24.34 6.54 -17.43
N LYS A 719 -25.55 7.05 -17.11
CA LYS A 719 -25.76 8.13 -16.14
C LYS A 719 -25.29 7.80 -14.72
N ALA A 720 -25.18 6.51 -14.36
CA ALA A 720 -24.68 6.09 -13.05
C ALA A 720 -23.19 6.43 -12.86
N PHE A 721 -22.41 6.56 -13.95
CA PHE A 721 -21.00 6.94 -13.87
C PHE A 721 -20.77 8.42 -13.61
N VAL A 722 -21.75 9.29 -13.86
CA VAL A 722 -21.61 10.75 -13.67
C VAL A 722 -21.18 11.11 -12.24
N PRO A 723 -21.91 10.74 -11.16
CA PRO A 723 -21.50 11.11 -9.80
C PRO A 723 -20.13 10.53 -9.42
N LEU A 724 -19.86 9.28 -9.77
CA LEU A 724 -18.58 8.63 -9.47
C LEU A 724 -17.42 9.30 -10.21
N SER A 725 -17.62 9.71 -11.46
CA SER A 725 -16.59 10.37 -12.27
C SER A 725 -16.20 11.76 -11.76
N LYS A 726 -17.08 12.45 -11.02
CA LYS A 726 -16.78 13.74 -10.37
C LYS A 726 -15.89 13.58 -9.14
N LEU A 727 -15.89 12.39 -8.53
CA LEU A 727 -15.12 12.08 -7.31
C LEU A 727 -13.79 11.37 -7.58
N THR A 728 -13.44 11.11 -8.84
CA THR A 728 -12.27 10.27 -9.20
C THR A 728 -10.96 10.82 -8.66
N PHE A 729 -10.78 12.14 -8.60
CA PHE A 729 -9.54 12.75 -8.11
C PHE A 729 -9.36 12.53 -6.60
N CYS A 730 -10.35 12.87 -5.78
CA CYS A 730 -10.31 12.56 -4.35
C CYS A 730 -10.22 11.04 -4.07
N THR A 731 -10.91 10.21 -4.87
CA THR A 731 -10.82 8.74 -4.75
C THR A 731 -9.40 8.26 -5.06
N TYR A 732 -8.74 8.84 -6.06
CA TYR A 732 -7.35 8.55 -6.39
C TYR A 732 -6.40 8.83 -5.24
N LEU A 733 -6.55 9.96 -4.56
CA LEU A 733 -5.69 10.31 -3.43
C LEU A 733 -5.93 9.42 -2.20
N MET A 734 -7.19 9.04 -1.94
CA MET A 734 -7.57 8.34 -0.72
C MET A 734 -7.46 6.82 -0.77
N HIS A 735 -7.71 6.18 -1.91
CA HIS A 735 -7.81 4.71 -1.95
C HIS A 735 -6.57 3.96 -1.43
N PRO A 736 -5.31 4.42 -1.62
CA PRO A 736 -4.16 3.69 -1.09
C PRO A 736 -4.07 3.83 0.42
N ILE A 737 -4.45 4.99 0.96
CA ILE A 737 -4.52 5.24 2.41
C ILE A 737 -5.56 4.29 3.04
N ILE A 738 -6.75 4.17 2.44
CA ILE A 738 -7.79 3.25 2.92
C ILE A 738 -7.31 1.79 2.87
N LEU A 739 -6.63 1.39 1.79
CA LEU A 739 -6.06 0.04 1.67
C LEU A 739 -4.95 -0.21 2.70
N GLN A 740 -4.07 0.75 2.95
CA GLN A 740 -3.03 0.65 3.98
C GLN A 740 -3.61 0.59 5.39
N LEU A 741 -4.59 1.45 5.70
CA LEU A 741 -5.32 1.43 6.96
C LEU A 741 -5.93 0.05 7.23
N TYR A 742 -6.61 -0.51 6.23
CA TYR A 742 -7.17 -1.85 6.33
C TYR A 742 -6.09 -2.92 6.51
N ASN A 743 -5.05 -2.95 5.68
CA ASN A 743 -4.06 -4.03 5.71
C ASN A 743 -3.19 -4.01 6.98
N PHE A 744 -2.79 -2.84 7.46
CA PHE A 744 -1.90 -2.71 8.62
C PHE A 744 -2.61 -2.82 9.97
N SER A 745 -3.93 -2.60 10.02
CA SER A 745 -4.74 -2.74 11.24
C SER A 745 -5.13 -4.18 11.56
N ARG A 746 -4.89 -5.13 10.65
CA ARG A 746 -5.39 -6.50 10.83
C ARG A 746 -4.74 -7.22 12.01
N PRO A 747 -5.53 -7.93 12.84
CA PRO A 747 -5.00 -8.71 13.95
C PRO A 747 -4.31 -9.99 13.50
N HIS A 748 -4.63 -10.50 12.30
CA HIS A 748 -4.11 -11.76 11.78
C HIS A 748 -3.52 -11.61 10.37
N PRO A 749 -2.54 -12.45 9.99
CA PRO A 749 -2.02 -12.53 8.63
C PRO A 749 -3.11 -12.75 7.57
N PHE A 750 -2.91 -12.24 6.36
CA PHE A 750 -3.82 -12.48 5.23
C PHE A 750 -3.52 -13.83 4.59
N HIS A 751 -4.51 -14.70 4.49
CA HIS A 751 -4.37 -15.88 3.64
C HIS A 751 -4.95 -15.56 2.26
N PHE A 752 -4.12 -15.56 1.22
CA PHE A 752 -4.63 -15.42 -0.15
C PHE A 752 -5.40 -16.69 -0.51
N THR A 753 -6.71 -16.57 -0.59
CA THR A 753 -7.58 -17.66 -1.05
C THR A 753 -8.31 -17.29 -2.34
N SER A 754 -9.45 -17.95 -2.56
CA SER A 754 -10.36 -17.78 -3.70
C SER A 754 -10.51 -16.34 -4.20
N THR A 755 -10.76 -16.22 -5.50
CA THR A 755 -11.07 -14.94 -6.18
C THR A 755 -12.20 -14.16 -5.49
N PHE A 756 -13.13 -14.83 -4.82
CA PHE A 756 -14.26 -14.20 -4.13
C PHE A 756 -13.84 -13.34 -2.92
N GLN A 757 -12.88 -13.81 -2.12
CA GLN A 757 -12.36 -13.03 -0.99
C GLN A 757 -11.74 -11.72 -1.47
N MET A 758 -10.98 -11.79 -2.57
CA MET A 758 -10.35 -10.61 -3.16
C MET A 758 -11.36 -9.65 -3.79
N LEU A 759 -12.41 -10.16 -4.43
CA LEU A 759 -13.52 -9.33 -4.92
C LEU A 759 -14.26 -8.62 -3.79
N THR A 760 -14.44 -9.29 -2.66
CA THR A 760 -15.05 -8.69 -1.46
C THR A 760 -14.19 -7.55 -0.94
N LEU A 761 -12.88 -7.75 -0.81
CA LEU A 761 -11.94 -6.71 -0.39
C LEU A 761 -11.90 -5.53 -1.34
N PHE A 762 -11.85 -5.80 -2.65
CA PHE A 762 -11.95 -4.76 -3.67
C PHE A 762 -13.24 -3.95 -3.52
N SER A 763 -14.38 -4.61 -3.31
CA SER A 763 -15.68 -3.93 -3.16
C SER A 763 -15.72 -3.03 -1.93
N VAL A 764 -15.20 -3.52 -0.79
CA VAL A 764 -15.07 -2.73 0.44
C VAL A 764 -14.13 -1.56 0.25
N ALA A 765 -12.96 -1.78 -0.35
CA ALA A 765 -11.99 -0.71 -0.60
C ALA A 765 -12.54 0.35 -1.55
N ALA A 766 -13.19 -0.05 -2.64
CA ALA A 766 -13.79 0.87 -3.61
C ALA A 766 -14.91 1.70 -2.97
N THR A 767 -15.85 1.05 -2.28
CA THR A 767 -16.97 1.74 -1.62
C THR A 767 -16.50 2.70 -0.54
N ALA A 768 -15.59 2.27 0.35
CA ALA A 768 -15.00 3.12 1.37
C ALA A 768 -14.22 4.31 0.77
N SER A 769 -13.45 4.08 -0.31
CA SER A 769 -12.69 5.14 -0.97
C SER A 769 -13.58 6.20 -1.59
N TYR A 770 -14.66 5.81 -2.29
CA TYR A 770 -15.62 6.77 -2.85
C TYR A 770 -16.41 7.50 -1.77
N PHE A 771 -16.75 6.82 -0.67
CA PHE A 771 -17.43 7.44 0.46
C PHE A 771 -16.58 8.53 1.12
N VAL A 772 -15.31 8.23 1.46
CA VAL A 772 -14.39 9.22 2.03
C VAL A 772 -14.07 10.33 1.03
N ALA A 773 -13.88 9.98 -0.25
CA ALA A 773 -13.65 10.96 -1.31
C ALA A 773 -14.80 11.96 -1.47
N PHE A 774 -16.05 11.55 -1.26
CA PHE A 774 -17.19 12.45 -1.31
C PHE A 774 -17.09 13.60 -0.29
N PHE A 775 -16.74 13.29 0.96
CA PHE A 775 -16.58 14.30 2.00
C PHE A 775 -15.40 15.22 1.75
N ILE A 776 -14.26 14.66 1.34
CA ILE A 776 -13.06 15.47 1.01
C ILE A 776 -13.33 16.38 -0.20
N ALA A 777 -14.03 15.88 -1.22
CA ALA A 777 -14.39 16.69 -2.39
C ALA A 777 -15.31 17.85 -2.02
N CYS A 778 -16.32 17.61 -1.17
CA CYS A 778 -17.23 18.66 -0.69
C CYS A 778 -16.54 19.68 0.23
N ALA A 779 -15.56 19.25 1.02
CA ALA A 779 -14.84 20.11 1.96
C ALA A 779 -13.73 20.94 1.29
N PHE A 780 -13.10 20.42 0.23
CA PHE A 780 -11.89 21.03 -0.34
C PHE A 780 -11.93 21.21 -1.86
N GLU A 781 -12.30 20.18 -2.63
CA GLU A 781 -12.22 20.24 -4.11
C GLU A 781 -13.24 21.20 -4.73
N PHE A 782 -14.52 21.06 -4.38
CA PHE A 782 -15.58 21.88 -4.96
C PHE A 782 -15.55 23.34 -4.49
N PRO A 783 -15.28 23.66 -3.20
CA PRO A 783 -15.10 25.03 -2.77
C PRO A 783 -13.97 25.74 -3.53
N VAL A 784 -12.82 25.08 -3.70
CA VAL A 784 -11.69 25.64 -4.48
C VAL A 784 -12.08 25.87 -5.94
N THR A 785 -12.81 24.93 -6.54
CA THR A 785 -13.30 25.07 -7.92
C THR A 785 -14.28 26.24 -8.07
N TYR A 786 -15.14 26.49 -7.08
CA TYR A 786 -16.02 27.65 -7.05
C TYR A 786 -15.24 28.96 -6.93
N LEU A 787 -14.23 29.00 -6.04
CA LEU A 787 -13.39 30.17 -5.85
C LEU A 787 -12.54 30.50 -7.08
N ASP A 788 -12.00 29.50 -7.79
CA ASP A 788 -11.27 29.69 -9.06
C ASP A 788 -12.12 30.42 -10.10
N LYS A 789 -13.40 30.04 -10.22
CA LYS A 789 -14.35 30.70 -11.12
C LYS A 789 -14.59 32.16 -10.75
N LEU A 790 -14.80 32.44 -9.46
CA LEU A 790 -15.00 33.81 -8.98
C LEU A 790 -13.78 34.71 -9.23
N ILE A 791 -12.57 34.20 -8.97
CA ILE A 791 -11.33 34.99 -9.08
C ILE A 791 -10.96 35.25 -10.54
N PHE A 792 -10.97 34.22 -11.38
CA PHE A 792 -10.35 34.30 -12.70
C PHE A 792 -11.32 34.54 -13.86
N GLU A 793 -12.63 34.43 -13.67
CA GLU A 793 -13.60 34.70 -14.74
C GLU A 793 -14.23 36.10 -14.65
N LYS A 794 -13.89 36.90 -13.62
CA LYS A 794 -14.57 38.18 -13.34
C LYS A 794 -16.10 38.03 -13.42
N MET A 795 -16.63 36.86 -13.09
CA MET A 795 -18.07 36.68 -13.02
C MET A 795 -18.57 37.52 -11.85
N HIS A 796 -19.50 38.45 -12.14
CA HIS A 796 -20.23 39.10 -11.06
C HIS A 796 -20.83 38.02 -10.16
N PRO A 797 -20.76 38.16 -8.82
CA PRO A 797 -21.22 37.11 -7.90
C PRO A 797 -22.66 36.66 -8.18
N LYS A 798 -23.51 37.60 -8.61
CA LYS A 798 -24.89 37.36 -9.08
C LYS A 798 -25.01 36.40 -10.28
N LYS A 799 -24.04 36.40 -11.21
CA LYS A 799 -24.03 35.48 -12.36
C LYS A 799 -23.49 34.10 -12.00
N ALA A 800 -22.53 34.04 -11.07
CA ALA A 800 -21.96 32.77 -10.59
C ALA A 800 -23.02 31.93 -9.84
N ASP A 801 -23.80 32.56 -8.96
CA ASP A 801 -24.88 31.90 -8.21
C ASP A 801 -26.02 31.42 -9.14
N VAL A 802 -26.39 32.25 -10.13
CA VAL A 802 -27.41 31.90 -11.14
C VAL A 802 -26.95 30.73 -12.01
N LEU A 803 -25.67 30.63 -12.38
CA LEU A 803 -25.14 29.50 -13.16
C LEU A 803 -25.15 28.19 -12.39
N ILE A 804 -24.83 28.21 -11.09
CA ILE A 804 -24.78 27.00 -10.26
C ILE A 804 -26.19 26.50 -9.91
N HIS A 805 -27.13 27.42 -9.66
CA HIS A 805 -28.52 27.05 -9.43
C HIS A 805 -29.30 26.74 -10.72
N ASN A 806 -28.99 27.37 -11.86
CA ASN A 806 -29.60 27.00 -13.15
C ASN A 806 -28.99 25.73 -13.76
N GLU A 807 -27.73 25.38 -13.47
CA GLU A 807 -27.20 24.04 -13.75
C GLU A 807 -28.03 22.94 -13.06
N VAL A 808 -28.77 23.30 -12.01
CA VAL A 808 -29.64 22.41 -11.25
C VAL A 808 -31.12 22.54 -11.62
N LYS A 809 -31.60 23.73 -12.03
CA LYS A 809 -33.02 24.01 -12.38
C LYS A 809 -33.37 23.84 -13.87
N ASN A 810 -32.43 23.83 -14.80
CA ASN A 810 -32.75 23.84 -16.24
C ASN A 810 -33.21 22.47 -16.79
N ASN A 811 -34.50 22.18 -16.58
CA ASN A 811 -35.30 21.22 -17.36
C ASN A 811 -35.81 21.82 -18.70
N GLY A 812 -35.13 22.83 -19.23
CA GLY A 812 -35.48 23.48 -20.49
C GLY A 812 -35.55 24.98 -20.30
N ILE A 813 -34.50 25.67 -20.73
CA ILE A 813 -34.47 27.00 -21.37
C ILE A 813 -33.00 27.29 -21.68
N LEU A 814 -32.75 27.68 -22.94
CA LEU A 814 -31.45 28.02 -23.50
C LEU A 814 -30.82 29.22 -22.77
N LEU A 815 -29.61 29.06 -22.23
CA LEU A 815 -28.72 30.17 -21.84
C LEU A 815 -27.43 30.18 -22.67
N SER A 816 -26.84 31.37 -22.79
CA SER A 816 -25.95 31.88 -23.84
C SER A 816 -24.62 31.11 -24.03
N LYS A 817 -23.95 31.40 -25.15
CA LYS A 817 -22.89 30.57 -25.76
C LYS A 817 -21.52 30.60 -25.05
N GLU A 818 -21.29 31.46 -24.06
CA GLU A 818 -19.96 31.68 -23.48
C GLU A 818 -19.68 30.91 -22.18
N ASP A 819 -20.70 30.56 -21.38
CA ASP A 819 -20.53 29.90 -20.08
C ASP A 819 -20.43 28.35 -20.13
N ARG A 820 -20.49 27.75 -21.33
CA ARG A 820 -20.62 26.29 -21.56
C ARG A 820 -19.33 25.47 -21.53
N LEU A 821 -18.22 26.05 -21.09
CA LEU A 821 -16.87 25.57 -21.46
C LEU A 821 -15.99 25.05 -20.32
N GLN A 822 -16.44 25.12 -19.06
CA GLN A 822 -15.58 24.81 -17.90
C GLN A 822 -15.94 23.55 -17.10
N THR A 823 -16.93 22.77 -17.52
CA THR A 823 -17.42 21.60 -16.77
C THR A 823 -16.75 20.26 -17.15
N ILE A 824 -15.54 20.26 -17.74
CA ILE A 824 -14.80 19.02 -18.09
C ILE A 824 -13.42 18.97 -17.44
#